data_AF-A0A2P5NGJ2-F1
#
_entry.id   AF-A0A2P5NGJ2-F1
#
_cell.length_a   1.000
_cell.length_b   1.000
_cell.length_c   1.000
_cell.angle_alpha   90.00
_cell.angle_beta   90.00
_cell.angle_gamma   90.00
#
_symmetry.space_group_name_H-M   'P 1'
#
loop_
_entity.id
_entity.type
_entity.pdbx_description
1 polymer ?
#
loop_
_entity_poly.entity_id
_entity_poly.type
_entity_poly.pdbx_seq_one_letter_code
_entity_poly.pdbx_strand_id
1 'polypeptide(L)'
;MKVLLISPSYYPQANASYFPLGLACISAYIQTQGHEVMGLNLNHMPMERRNPALRDTLRHEAVDVVGISGLTVAFNEIDRLIKAIRETRSDVPIVLGGGITSVEGELMMNTLRPDYAVVGEGELIFSRLLKAMAEGDETGKVAGIWYWDADKPRFTGEGESPRNLDELPLPDLDSFGIRDHIGLQGEHGQFSHHLTRLDAGRSFPISASRSCPFKCTFCHHAGMGTYKKHDISRVVDQIQGYIQTYGINNFSIYDELFSANKDRVVEFCNLLKQRNIDIQWFCQLRMDQLDLPMLQLMKETGCNYISFGIESGSDVVLGSMKKKITKQTIADAVKIVRQARIGIQGNFLFGDPAETRETLQESLQFQEENQLYFCDWSAVIPYAGTPIYHYALEKGLIADREVFMRSLCNISGYLYSSQVNMTEMSDDEYSSWYIKLRELNDENHRKRCTRVVTGEIVEHWKSNITIECPSCLHQQTMDLSFPFEQDENGPVLRGPVGVQGINVLCPECARKMHLKAKDIPHMKPIYQRFQAEMDALAENRQQAVFIPALDRFATVFLQEIAIDPDCVAAVYDTRAFRMDKLFLNKPARLLDADHIKQLEGQVVVILPWVEYQNVLDEIKYQQVTPLKVICWNEFFIPSADQA
;
A
#
# COMPACT_ATOMS: atom_id res chain seq x y z
N MET A 1 4.09 9.56 -33.83
CA MET A 1 4.56 8.28 -33.27
C MET A 1 3.46 7.67 -32.42
N LYS A 2 3.32 6.36 -32.43
CA LYS A 2 2.44 5.56 -31.58
C LYS A 2 3.22 5.05 -30.37
N VAL A 3 2.81 5.47 -29.18
CA VAL A 3 3.54 5.27 -27.92
C VAL A 3 2.76 4.32 -27.02
N LEU A 4 3.38 3.21 -26.60
CA LEU A 4 2.83 2.33 -25.58
C LEU A 4 3.35 2.76 -24.21
N LEU A 5 2.46 3.19 -23.31
CA LEU A 5 2.79 3.54 -21.93
C LEU A 5 2.36 2.43 -20.97
N ILE A 6 3.30 1.86 -20.25
CA ILE A 6 3.08 0.71 -19.37
C ILE A 6 3.16 1.16 -17.91
N SER A 7 2.08 0.91 -17.15
CA SER A 7 2.11 0.95 -15.70
C SER A 7 2.44 -0.44 -15.16
N PRO A 8 3.60 -0.64 -14.49
CA PRO A 8 3.89 -1.89 -13.81
C PRO A 8 2.89 -2.11 -12.68
N SER A 9 2.77 -3.37 -12.26
CA SER A 9 1.98 -3.73 -11.09
C SER A 9 2.87 -4.07 -9.91
N TYR A 10 2.41 -3.66 -8.73
CA TYR A 10 3.08 -3.90 -7.47
C TYR A 10 2.58 -5.19 -6.78
N TYR A 11 1.37 -5.63 -7.11
CA TYR A 11 0.74 -6.80 -6.50
C TYR A 11 0.63 -7.95 -7.49
N PRO A 12 0.61 -9.22 -7.06
CA PRO A 12 0.37 -10.35 -7.95
C PRO A 12 -1.04 -10.36 -8.57
N GLN A 13 -2.04 -9.95 -7.81
CA GLN A 13 -3.46 -9.94 -8.18
C GLN A 13 -3.88 -8.65 -8.90
N ALA A 14 -4.97 -8.75 -9.66
CA ALA A 14 -5.67 -7.56 -10.15
C ALA A 14 -6.18 -6.73 -8.96
N ASN A 15 -6.01 -5.41 -9.01
CA ASN A 15 -6.40 -4.52 -7.93
C ASN A 15 -6.65 -3.10 -8.45
N ALA A 16 -7.42 -2.35 -7.66
CA ALA A 16 -7.63 -0.92 -7.84
C ALA A 16 -6.79 -0.07 -6.86
N SER A 17 -5.77 -0.63 -6.20
CA SER A 17 -5.00 0.11 -5.19
C SER A 17 -4.17 1.24 -5.78
N TYR A 18 -3.80 1.16 -7.06
CA TYR A 18 -3.00 2.15 -7.75
C TYR A 18 -3.57 2.46 -9.14
N PHE A 19 -3.78 3.75 -9.42
CA PHE A 19 -4.01 4.26 -10.76
C PHE A 19 -2.78 5.07 -11.21
N PRO A 20 -2.25 4.89 -12.43
CA PRO A 20 -1.02 5.54 -12.88
C PRO A 20 -1.26 6.99 -13.31
N LEU A 21 -1.66 7.86 -12.37
CA LEU A 21 -2.02 9.26 -12.64
C LEU A 21 -0.89 10.03 -13.35
N GLY A 22 0.37 9.77 -12.99
CA GLY A 22 1.53 10.39 -13.66
C GLY A 22 1.62 10.01 -15.15
N LEU A 23 1.38 8.75 -15.50
CA LEU A 23 1.33 8.33 -16.91
C LEU A 23 0.10 8.88 -17.63
N ALA A 24 -1.04 9.02 -16.96
CA ALA A 24 -2.23 9.66 -17.53
C ALA A 24 -1.98 11.14 -17.86
N CYS A 25 -1.24 11.87 -17.02
CA CYS A 25 -0.79 13.24 -17.30
C CYS A 25 0.16 13.28 -18.53
N ILE A 26 1.14 12.38 -18.57
CA ILE A 26 2.09 12.28 -19.70
C ILE A 26 1.33 11.95 -21.00
N SER A 27 0.43 10.97 -20.97
CA SER A 27 -0.41 10.57 -22.10
C SER A 27 -1.19 11.76 -22.66
N ALA A 28 -1.92 12.48 -21.79
CA ALA A 28 -2.68 13.64 -22.20
C ALA A 28 -1.79 14.71 -22.85
N TYR A 29 -0.63 14.99 -22.26
CA TYR A 29 0.28 16.00 -22.79
C TYR A 29 0.81 15.61 -24.19
N ILE A 30 1.34 14.41 -24.37
CA ILE A 30 1.91 14.00 -25.66
C ILE A 30 0.84 13.86 -26.76
N GLN A 31 -0.41 13.55 -26.40
CA GLN A 31 -1.53 13.59 -27.35
C GLN A 31 -1.80 14.98 -27.90
N THR A 32 -1.69 16.04 -27.07
CA THR A 32 -1.79 17.42 -27.57
C THR A 32 -0.69 17.78 -28.57
N GLN A 33 0.40 17.02 -28.59
CA GLN A 33 1.53 17.18 -29.53
C GLN A 33 1.40 16.28 -30.77
N GLY A 34 0.27 15.58 -30.94
CA GLY A 34 -0.02 14.75 -32.11
C GLY A 34 0.50 13.31 -32.02
N HIS A 35 0.92 12.84 -30.84
CA HIS A 35 1.26 11.42 -30.64
C HIS A 35 0.00 10.59 -30.34
N GLU A 36 -0.04 9.35 -30.83
CA GLU A 36 -1.06 8.37 -30.46
C GLU A 36 -0.57 7.61 -29.22
N VAL A 37 -1.43 7.36 -28.25
CA VAL A 37 -1.06 6.68 -27.00
C VAL A 37 -1.92 5.45 -26.78
N MET A 38 -1.25 4.37 -26.36
CA MET A 38 -1.87 3.18 -25.80
C MET A 38 -1.43 3.05 -24.35
N GLY A 39 -2.36 2.99 -23.41
CA GLY A 39 -2.04 2.67 -22.02
C GLY A 39 -2.19 1.18 -21.75
N LEU A 40 -1.22 0.58 -21.07
CA LEU A 40 -1.28 -0.78 -20.55
C LEU A 40 -1.13 -0.74 -19.03
N ASN A 41 -2.25 -0.82 -18.32
CA ASN A 41 -2.27 -0.83 -16.87
C ASN A 41 -2.25 -2.26 -16.32
N LEU A 42 -1.06 -2.73 -15.92
CA LEU A 42 -0.90 -4.10 -15.45
C LEU A 42 -1.52 -4.34 -14.06
N ASN A 43 -1.93 -3.29 -13.34
CA ASN A 43 -2.63 -3.43 -12.05
C ASN A 43 -4.02 -4.04 -12.20
N HIS A 44 -4.64 -3.93 -13.37
CA HIS A 44 -6.00 -4.44 -13.60
C HIS A 44 -6.06 -5.92 -13.97
N MET A 45 -4.92 -6.61 -13.96
CA MET A 45 -4.85 -8.02 -14.35
C MET A 45 -3.89 -8.80 -13.44
N PRO A 46 -4.17 -10.10 -13.25
CA PRO A 46 -3.29 -10.95 -12.46
C PRO A 46 -1.98 -11.23 -13.20
N MET A 47 -0.94 -11.56 -12.44
CA MET A 47 0.44 -11.67 -12.89
C MET A 47 0.61 -12.57 -14.12
N GLU A 48 -0.08 -13.71 -14.18
CA GLU A 48 -0.02 -14.67 -15.27
C GLU A 48 -0.55 -14.14 -16.61
N ARG A 49 -1.40 -13.10 -16.59
CA ARG A 49 -1.95 -12.47 -17.81
C ARG A 49 -1.12 -11.29 -18.33
N ARG A 50 -0.21 -10.74 -17.52
CA ARG A 50 0.55 -9.51 -17.85
C ARG A 50 1.47 -9.66 -19.05
N ASN A 51 2.39 -10.62 -19.00
CA ASN A 51 3.34 -10.87 -20.08
C ASN A 51 2.63 -11.28 -21.39
N PRO A 52 1.61 -12.16 -21.38
CA PRO A 52 0.80 -12.41 -22.56
C PRO A 52 0.20 -11.14 -23.16
N ALA A 53 -0.48 -10.32 -22.35
CA ALA A 53 -1.11 -9.08 -22.82
C ALA A 53 -0.10 -8.08 -23.43
N LEU A 54 1.06 -7.92 -22.80
CA LEU A 54 2.16 -7.10 -23.32
C LEU A 54 2.66 -7.61 -24.67
N ARG A 55 2.95 -8.92 -24.77
CA ARG A 55 3.46 -9.53 -25.99
C ARG A 55 2.46 -9.45 -27.13
N ASP A 56 1.18 -9.66 -26.84
CA ASP A 56 0.12 -9.56 -27.83
C ASP A 56 -0.02 -8.11 -28.33
N THR A 57 0.05 -7.12 -27.44
CA THR A 57 0.06 -5.70 -27.83
C THR A 57 1.22 -5.39 -28.79
N LEU A 58 2.44 -5.78 -28.43
CA LEU A 58 3.64 -5.51 -29.25
C LEU A 58 3.66 -6.21 -30.61
N ARG A 59 2.94 -7.34 -30.76
CA ARG A 59 2.87 -8.11 -32.01
C ARG A 59 1.82 -7.58 -32.98
N HIS A 60 0.71 -7.05 -32.46
CA HIS A 60 -0.43 -6.67 -33.28
C HIS A 60 -0.52 -5.16 -33.53
N GLU A 61 0.20 -4.36 -32.75
CA GLU A 61 0.19 -2.90 -32.85
C GLU A 61 1.53 -2.37 -33.36
N ALA A 62 1.47 -1.35 -34.22
CA ALA A 62 2.63 -0.65 -34.73
C ALA A 62 3.18 0.32 -33.67
N VAL A 63 3.74 -0.21 -32.59
CA VAL A 63 4.35 0.58 -31.50
C VAL A 63 5.71 1.10 -31.96
N ASP A 64 5.88 2.43 -31.91
CA ASP A 64 7.14 3.11 -32.25
C ASP A 64 8.04 3.31 -31.02
N VAL A 65 7.47 3.49 -29.83
CA VAL A 65 8.20 3.71 -28.56
C VAL A 65 7.45 3.06 -27.41
N VAL A 66 8.16 2.41 -26.49
CA VAL A 66 7.60 1.91 -25.23
C VAL A 66 8.09 2.78 -24.07
N GLY A 67 7.17 3.40 -23.34
CA GLY A 67 7.44 4.10 -22.08
C GLY A 67 7.04 3.24 -20.88
N ILE A 68 7.91 3.09 -19.88
CA ILE A 68 7.59 2.41 -18.62
C ILE A 68 7.88 3.37 -17.46
N SER A 69 6.89 3.59 -16.59
CA SER A 69 7.06 4.46 -15.42
C SER A 69 6.83 3.68 -14.14
N GLY A 70 7.71 3.83 -13.14
CA GLY A 70 7.52 3.20 -11.84
C GLY A 70 8.33 3.83 -10.71
N LEU A 71 8.04 3.38 -9.50
CA LEU A 71 8.80 3.67 -8.30
C LEU A 71 9.86 2.56 -8.07
N THR A 72 10.78 2.79 -7.14
CA THR A 72 11.82 1.81 -6.78
C THR A 72 11.26 0.43 -6.42
N VAL A 73 10.07 0.37 -5.82
CA VAL A 73 9.39 -0.91 -5.49
C VAL A 73 8.93 -1.71 -6.72
N ALA A 74 8.90 -1.11 -7.92
CA ALA A 74 8.62 -1.80 -9.19
C ALA A 74 9.89 -2.28 -9.93
N PHE A 75 11.10 -2.11 -9.37
CA PHE A 75 12.36 -2.43 -10.07
C PHE A 75 12.31 -3.82 -10.72
N ASN A 76 12.01 -4.86 -9.93
CA ASN A 76 12.02 -6.23 -10.44
C ASN A 76 10.95 -6.48 -11.51
N GLU A 77 9.79 -5.81 -11.42
CA GLU A 77 8.76 -5.90 -12.45
C GLU A 77 9.19 -5.19 -13.72
N ILE A 78 9.77 -3.99 -13.62
CA ILE A 78 10.32 -3.24 -14.76
C ILE A 78 11.40 -4.07 -15.48
N ASP A 79 12.31 -4.70 -14.74
CA ASP A 79 13.33 -5.58 -15.29
C ASP A 79 12.72 -6.74 -16.12
N ARG A 80 11.68 -7.40 -15.56
CA ARG A 80 10.94 -8.45 -16.29
C ARG A 80 10.26 -7.91 -17.55
N LEU A 81 9.65 -6.74 -17.47
CA LEU A 81 8.96 -6.12 -18.61
C LEU A 81 9.95 -5.76 -19.72
N ILE A 82 11.10 -5.15 -19.40
CA ILE A 82 12.14 -4.82 -20.39
C ILE A 82 12.62 -6.08 -21.11
N LYS A 83 12.92 -7.16 -20.36
CA LYS A 83 13.30 -8.45 -20.94
C LYS A 83 12.23 -8.99 -21.88
N ALA A 84 10.96 -8.99 -21.45
CA ALA A 84 9.84 -9.46 -22.26
C ALA A 84 9.63 -8.61 -23.54
N ILE A 85 9.84 -7.28 -23.47
CA ILE A 85 9.79 -6.38 -24.62
C ILE A 85 10.90 -6.76 -25.60
N ARG A 86 12.16 -6.84 -25.14
CA ARG A 86 13.31 -7.16 -25.98
C ARG A 86 13.22 -8.53 -26.66
N GLU A 87 12.65 -9.51 -25.98
CA GLU A 87 12.35 -10.84 -26.55
C GLU A 87 11.31 -10.79 -27.69
N THR A 88 10.42 -9.79 -27.69
CA THR A 88 9.28 -9.70 -28.60
C THR A 88 9.52 -8.72 -29.75
N ARG A 89 10.09 -7.56 -29.42
CA ARG A 89 10.44 -6.44 -30.30
C ARG A 89 11.77 -5.86 -29.80
N SER A 90 12.88 -6.35 -30.34
CA SER A 90 14.22 -5.85 -29.97
C SER A 90 14.52 -4.48 -30.57
N ASP A 91 13.79 -4.08 -31.60
CA ASP A 91 13.93 -2.84 -32.37
C ASP A 91 13.27 -1.62 -31.72
N VAL A 92 12.27 -1.82 -30.84
CA VAL A 92 11.50 -0.71 -30.28
C VAL A 92 12.29 0.01 -29.18
N PRO A 93 12.45 1.35 -29.24
CA PRO A 93 13.04 2.13 -28.16
C PRO A 93 12.24 2.01 -26.86
N ILE A 94 12.95 1.78 -25.75
CA ILE A 94 12.42 1.71 -24.39
C ILE A 94 12.86 2.95 -23.63
N VAL A 95 11.90 3.71 -23.10
CA VAL A 95 12.11 4.89 -22.28
C VAL A 95 11.60 4.62 -20.86
N LEU A 96 12.49 4.68 -19.86
CA LEU A 96 12.09 4.64 -18.46
C LEU A 96 11.75 6.03 -17.92
N GLY A 97 10.82 6.10 -16.99
CA GLY A 97 10.48 7.31 -16.24
C GLY A 97 9.97 7.01 -14.84
N GLY A 98 9.51 8.06 -14.16
CA GLY A 98 9.03 7.99 -12.79
C GLY A 98 10.15 8.03 -11.74
N GLY A 99 9.76 7.94 -10.47
CA GLY A 99 10.67 8.15 -9.33
C GLY A 99 11.92 7.27 -9.36
N ILE A 100 11.84 6.05 -9.92
CA ILE A 100 12.97 5.12 -10.01
C ILE A 100 14.18 5.70 -10.77
N THR A 101 13.94 6.56 -11.77
CA THR A 101 15.00 7.15 -12.60
C THR A 101 15.56 8.45 -12.03
N SER A 102 14.85 9.09 -11.10
CA SER A 102 15.16 10.47 -10.66
C SER A 102 16.26 10.55 -9.61
N VAL A 103 16.63 9.43 -8.98
CA VAL A 103 17.64 9.39 -7.91
C VAL A 103 18.86 8.54 -8.29
N GLU A 104 18.65 7.43 -9.00
CA GLU A 104 19.65 6.40 -9.29
C GLU A 104 19.78 6.14 -10.79
N GLY A 105 19.71 7.21 -11.59
CA GLY A 105 19.64 7.11 -13.05
C GLY A 105 20.76 6.29 -13.68
N GLU A 106 22.02 6.51 -13.30
CA GLU A 106 23.16 5.73 -13.84
C GLU A 106 23.05 4.24 -13.52
N LEU A 107 22.67 3.90 -12.28
CA LEU A 107 22.46 2.52 -11.86
C LEU A 107 21.30 1.89 -12.65
N MET A 108 20.18 2.59 -12.82
CA MET A 108 19.05 2.10 -13.61
C MET A 108 19.43 1.88 -15.07
N MET A 109 20.20 2.79 -15.68
CA MET A 109 20.70 2.61 -17.04
C MET A 109 21.55 1.34 -17.15
N ASN A 110 22.53 1.16 -16.26
CA ASN A 110 23.45 0.01 -16.30
C ASN A 110 22.75 -1.32 -16.02
N THR A 111 21.85 -1.37 -15.04
CA THR A 111 21.19 -2.61 -14.63
C THR A 111 20.01 -2.98 -15.53
N LEU A 112 19.11 -2.03 -15.81
CA LEU A 112 17.87 -2.29 -16.55
C LEU A 112 18.05 -2.19 -18.06
N ARG A 113 19.11 -1.51 -18.53
CA ARG A 113 19.46 -1.36 -19.96
C ARG A 113 18.32 -0.80 -20.85
N PRO A 114 17.56 0.23 -20.43
CA PRO A 114 16.66 0.94 -21.35
C PRO A 114 17.47 1.76 -22.36
N ASP A 115 16.85 2.21 -23.45
CA ASP A 115 17.52 3.10 -24.41
C ASP A 115 17.65 4.51 -23.86
N TYR A 116 16.64 4.96 -23.11
CA TYR A 116 16.60 6.27 -22.47
C TYR A 116 15.94 6.22 -21.09
N ALA A 117 16.26 7.18 -20.22
CA ALA A 117 15.53 7.43 -18.98
C ALA A 117 15.23 8.92 -18.81
N VAL A 118 13.98 9.28 -18.52
CA VAL A 118 13.53 10.66 -18.27
C VAL A 118 13.59 10.96 -16.78
N VAL A 119 14.27 12.05 -16.40
CA VAL A 119 14.49 12.46 -15.01
C VAL A 119 13.58 13.65 -14.67
N GLY A 120 12.82 13.56 -13.57
CA GLY A 120 11.92 14.63 -13.11
C GLY A 120 10.52 14.57 -13.71
N GLU A 121 9.91 15.74 -13.94
CA GLU A 121 8.56 15.84 -14.51
C GLU A 121 8.59 15.57 -16.03
N GLY A 122 7.96 14.47 -16.44
CA GLY A 122 8.20 13.86 -17.75
C GLY A 122 7.46 14.49 -18.93
N GLU A 123 6.41 15.29 -18.72
CA GLU A 123 5.54 15.78 -19.80
C GLU A 123 6.32 16.50 -20.91
N LEU A 124 7.13 17.50 -20.53
CA LEU A 124 7.90 18.31 -21.48
C LEU A 124 9.12 17.54 -22.03
N ILE A 125 9.83 16.84 -21.14
CA ILE A 125 11.08 16.15 -21.47
C ILE A 125 10.80 15.00 -22.43
N PHE A 126 9.82 14.15 -22.11
CA PHE A 126 9.46 13.00 -22.92
C PHE A 126 8.91 13.42 -24.28
N SER A 127 8.07 14.46 -24.34
CA SER A 127 7.60 15.03 -25.61
C SER A 127 8.75 15.51 -26.50
N ARG A 128 9.76 16.18 -25.94
CA ARG A 128 10.95 16.59 -26.69
C ARG A 128 11.77 15.42 -27.18
N LEU A 129 11.90 14.37 -26.37
CA LEU A 129 12.57 13.14 -26.77
C LEU A 129 11.85 12.48 -27.94
N LEU A 130 10.52 12.33 -27.86
CA LEU A 130 9.71 11.79 -28.95
C LEU A 130 9.82 12.63 -30.23
N LYS A 131 9.82 13.96 -30.11
CA LYS A 131 10.02 14.87 -31.24
C LYS A 131 11.39 14.64 -31.89
N ALA A 132 12.46 14.61 -31.09
CA ALA A 132 13.80 14.38 -31.60
C ALA A 132 13.93 13.03 -32.32
N MET A 133 13.31 11.97 -31.77
CA MET A 133 13.24 10.65 -32.41
C MET A 133 12.50 10.69 -33.75
N ALA A 134 11.36 11.37 -33.81
CA ALA A 134 10.54 11.45 -35.02
C ALA A 134 11.22 12.26 -36.14
N GLU A 135 11.97 13.30 -35.79
CA GLU A 135 12.67 14.19 -36.73
C GLU A 135 14.06 13.65 -37.14
N GLY A 136 14.54 12.59 -36.48
CA GLY A 136 15.90 12.06 -36.69
C GLY A 136 16.99 12.97 -36.12
N ASP A 137 16.63 13.81 -35.16
CA ASP A 137 17.53 14.73 -34.47
C ASP A 137 18.40 14.02 -33.44
N GLU A 138 19.46 14.71 -33.01
CA GLU A 138 20.37 14.20 -31.99
C GLU A 138 19.69 14.19 -30.60
N THR A 139 19.18 13.03 -30.20
CA THR A 139 18.47 12.84 -28.91
C THR A 139 19.31 13.24 -27.69
N GLY A 140 20.65 13.13 -27.79
CA GLY A 140 21.59 13.55 -26.73
C GLY A 140 21.57 15.05 -26.40
N LYS A 141 20.88 15.88 -27.20
CA LYS A 141 20.68 17.32 -26.93
C LYS A 141 19.42 17.61 -26.10
N VAL A 142 18.57 16.62 -25.87
CA VAL A 142 17.36 16.79 -25.04
C VAL A 142 17.78 16.81 -23.58
N ALA A 143 17.67 17.95 -22.91
CA ALA A 143 17.96 18.05 -21.47
C ALA A 143 16.97 17.23 -20.63
N GLY A 144 17.41 16.70 -19.48
CA GLY A 144 16.58 15.89 -18.59
C GLY A 144 16.54 14.39 -18.86
N ILE A 145 17.43 13.84 -19.71
CA ILE A 145 17.47 12.41 -19.99
C ILE A 145 18.82 11.76 -19.69
N TRP A 146 18.78 10.48 -19.39
CA TRP A 146 19.89 9.56 -19.58
C TRP A 146 19.78 8.89 -20.95
N TYR A 147 20.90 8.75 -21.65
CA TYR A 147 21.00 8.03 -22.93
C TYR A 147 22.36 7.30 -23.04
N TRP A 148 22.52 6.46 -24.05
CA TRP A 148 23.79 5.78 -24.34
C TRP A 148 24.65 6.58 -25.33
N ASP A 149 25.83 7.00 -24.89
CA ASP A 149 26.91 7.40 -25.78
C ASP A 149 27.88 6.23 -25.92
N ALA A 150 27.75 5.49 -27.03
CA ALA A 150 28.28 4.14 -27.18
C ALA A 150 27.86 3.24 -26.00
N ASP A 151 28.80 2.70 -25.22
CA ASP A 151 28.51 1.81 -24.09
C ASP A 151 28.49 2.54 -22.74
N LYS A 152 28.51 3.87 -22.73
CA LYS A 152 28.51 4.67 -21.49
C LYS A 152 27.20 5.44 -21.32
N PRO A 153 26.48 5.29 -20.19
CA PRO A 153 25.31 6.11 -19.95
C PRO A 153 25.75 7.56 -19.68
N ARG A 154 25.06 8.52 -20.30
CA ARG A 154 25.30 9.95 -20.09
C ARG A 154 24.02 10.67 -19.71
N PHE A 155 24.12 11.51 -18.68
CA PHE A 155 23.06 12.42 -18.28
C PHE A 155 23.24 13.78 -18.98
N THR A 156 22.17 14.30 -19.55
CA THR A 156 22.16 15.59 -20.27
C THR A 156 21.97 16.80 -19.35
N GLY A 157 21.97 16.61 -18.02
CA GLY A 157 21.65 17.65 -17.04
C GLY A 157 20.15 17.79 -16.80
N GLU A 158 19.78 18.70 -15.89
CA GLU A 158 18.38 18.93 -15.50
C GLU A 158 17.51 19.35 -16.69
N GLY A 159 16.35 18.71 -16.81
CA GLY A 159 15.37 19.00 -17.84
C GLY A 159 14.44 20.13 -17.46
N GLU A 160 13.65 20.59 -18.43
CA GLU A 160 12.59 21.56 -18.14
C GLU A 160 11.44 20.89 -17.39
N SER A 161 10.87 21.66 -16.47
CA SER A 161 9.73 21.25 -15.69
C SER A 161 8.58 22.25 -15.91
N PRO A 162 7.31 21.81 -16.02
CA PRO A 162 6.16 22.69 -16.21
C PRO A 162 6.15 23.84 -15.20
N ARG A 163 6.10 25.09 -15.67
CA ARG A 163 6.09 26.26 -14.76
C ARG A 163 4.75 26.45 -14.07
N ASN A 164 3.68 26.26 -14.83
CA ASN A 164 2.31 26.32 -14.37
C ASN A 164 1.63 24.98 -14.65
N LEU A 165 1.10 24.33 -13.62
CA LEU A 165 0.44 23.04 -13.79
C LEU A 165 -0.89 23.16 -14.54
N ASP A 166 -1.54 24.33 -14.52
CA ASP A 166 -2.83 24.54 -15.19
C ASP A 166 -2.72 24.64 -16.72
N GLU A 167 -1.50 24.83 -17.25
CA GLU A 167 -1.22 24.77 -18.69
C GLU A 167 -1.19 23.33 -19.23
N LEU A 168 -1.04 22.33 -18.33
CA LEU A 168 -1.11 20.92 -18.73
C LEU A 168 -2.57 20.54 -19.04
N PRO A 169 -2.82 19.61 -19.98
CA PRO A 169 -4.16 19.09 -20.22
C PRO A 169 -4.68 18.28 -19.02
N LEU A 170 -5.98 18.01 -19.00
CA LEU A 170 -6.54 17.06 -18.01
C LEU A 170 -5.98 15.65 -18.27
N PRO A 171 -5.72 14.85 -17.22
CA PRO A 171 -5.16 13.52 -17.37
C PRO A 171 -6.03 12.61 -18.25
N ASP A 172 -5.39 11.84 -19.11
CA ASP A 172 -6.04 10.86 -19.98
C ASP A 172 -6.28 9.57 -19.19
N LEU A 173 -7.44 9.50 -18.53
CA LEU A 173 -7.82 8.38 -17.68
C LEU A 173 -8.30 7.17 -18.49
N ASP A 174 -8.89 7.41 -19.65
CA ASP A 174 -9.51 6.37 -20.47
C ASP A 174 -8.45 5.42 -21.05
N SER A 175 -7.30 5.93 -21.51
CA SER A 175 -6.21 5.06 -22.00
C SER A 175 -5.64 4.12 -20.94
N PHE A 176 -5.83 4.41 -19.65
CA PHE A 176 -5.38 3.55 -18.54
C PHE A 176 -6.51 2.79 -17.86
N GLY A 177 -7.67 2.66 -18.51
CA GLY A 177 -8.74 1.79 -18.08
C GLY A 177 -9.46 2.26 -16.81
N ILE A 178 -9.80 3.55 -16.71
CA ILE A 178 -10.52 4.08 -15.55
C ILE A 178 -11.81 3.33 -15.21
N ARG A 179 -12.56 2.86 -16.21
CA ARG A 179 -13.77 2.06 -15.97
C ARG A 179 -13.45 0.70 -15.36
N ASP A 180 -12.38 0.05 -15.80
CA ASP A 180 -11.90 -1.21 -15.21
C ASP A 180 -11.38 -0.98 -13.79
N HIS A 181 -10.65 0.12 -13.57
CA HIS A 181 -10.20 0.52 -12.23
C HIS A 181 -11.37 0.70 -11.27
N ILE A 182 -12.44 1.34 -11.70
CA ILE A 182 -13.65 1.52 -10.89
C ILE A 182 -14.39 0.20 -10.71
N GLY A 183 -14.50 -0.62 -11.75
CA GLY A 183 -15.13 -1.95 -11.69
C GLY A 183 -14.45 -2.88 -10.69
N LEU A 184 -13.12 -2.83 -10.60
CA LEU A 184 -12.33 -3.61 -9.64
C LEU A 184 -12.54 -3.21 -8.17
N GLN A 185 -13.15 -2.06 -7.90
CA GLN A 185 -13.48 -1.66 -6.53
C GLN A 185 -14.79 -2.30 -6.04
N GLY A 186 -15.58 -2.91 -6.92
CA GLY A 186 -16.92 -3.41 -6.62
C GLY A 186 -17.90 -2.30 -6.23
N GLU A 187 -19.14 -2.67 -5.87
CA GLU A 187 -20.18 -1.71 -5.48
C GLU A 187 -19.87 -0.94 -4.18
N HIS A 188 -18.96 -1.47 -3.34
CA HIS A 188 -18.64 -0.93 -2.01
C HIS A 188 -17.26 -0.27 -1.87
N GLY A 189 -16.51 -0.09 -2.97
CA GLY A 189 -15.28 0.70 -2.90
C GLY A 189 -14.14 0.02 -2.15
N GLN A 190 -13.79 -1.20 -2.54
CA GLN A 190 -12.75 -2.03 -1.91
C GLN A 190 -11.34 -1.40 -2.03
N PHE A 191 -11.08 -0.38 -1.23
CA PHE A 191 -9.78 0.25 -1.08
C PHE A 191 -9.19 -0.14 0.27
N SER A 192 -8.17 -1.00 0.22
CA SER A 192 -7.28 -1.36 1.33
C SER A 192 -7.91 -2.12 2.51
N HIS A 193 -7.28 -3.26 2.83
CA HIS A 193 -7.51 -4.08 4.02
C HIS A 193 -7.43 -3.34 5.37
N HIS A 194 -6.90 -2.11 5.39
CA HIS A 194 -6.66 -1.35 6.63
C HIS A 194 -7.44 -0.03 6.72
N LEU A 195 -8.14 0.40 5.66
CA LEU A 195 -8.71 1.75 5.54
C LEU A 195 -10.12 1.75 4.94
N THR A 196 -11.02 0.87 5.38
CA THR A 196 -12.35 0.80 4.78
C THR A 196 -13.39 1.54 5.62
N ARG A 197 -13.66 2.78 5.22
CA ARG A 197 -15.01 3.30 5.37
C ARG A 197 -15.90 2.55 4.38
N LEU A 198 -16.80 1.71 4.88
CA LEU A 198 -17.71 0.87 4.07
C LEU A 198 -18.64 1.69 3.16
N ASP A 199 -18.73 3.00 3.42
CA ASP A 199 -19.48 4.02 2.68
C ASP A 199 -18.62 4.78 1.65
N ALA A 200 -17.35 4.40 1.44
CA ALA A 200 -16.41 5.16 0.62
C ALA A 200 -16.71 5.14 -0.89
N GLY A 201 -17.67 4.35 -1.38
CA GLY A 201 -18.11 4.39 -2.78
C GLY A 201 -16.97 4.21 -3.81
N ARG A 202 -17.13 4.79 -5.00
CA ARG A 202 -16.15 4.72 -6.08
C ARG A 202 -15.05 5.76 -5.83
N SER A 203 -13.88 5.27 -5.42
CA SER A 203 -12.72 6.06 -5.05
C SER A 203 -11.81 6.33 -6.24
N PHE A 204 -11.22 7.53 -6.30
CA PHE A 204 -10.20 7.86 -7.29
C PHE A 204 -9.16 8.83 -6.72
N PRO A 205 -7.86 8.64 -7.02
CA PRO A 205 -6.84 9.59 -6.63
C PRO A 205 -6.85 10.85 -7.49
N ILE A 206 -6.64 11.99 -6.86
CA ILE A 206 -6.45 13.28 -7.53
C ILE A 206 -5.21 13.98 -6.98
N SER A 207 -4.68 14.92 -7.75
CA SER A 207 -3.57 15.77 -7.34
C SER A 207 -3.93 17.24 -7.58
N ALA A 208 -3.79 18.06 -6.54
CA ALA A 208 -3.97 19.50 -6.57
C ALA A 208 -2.61 20.24 -6.51
N SER A 209 -1.51 19.53 -6.23
CA SER A 209 -0.16 20.06 -6.17
C SER A 209 0.90 18.97 -6.33
N ARG A 210 2.12 19.39 -6.70
CA ARG A 210 3.30 18.53 -6.88
C ARG A 210 4.44 19.00 -5.99
N SER A 211 5.23 18.03 -5.53
CA SER A 211 6.39 18.21 -4.64
C SER A 211 6.04 18.76 -3.25
N CYS A 212 7.05 18.92 -2.40
CA CYS A 212 6.95 19.43 -1.04
C CYS A 212 8.16 20.32 -0.70
N PRO A 213 7.97 21.53 -0.13
CA PRO A 213 9.06 22.45 0.21
C PRO A 213 9.84 22.04 1.47
N PHE A 214 9.33 21.06 2.24
CA PHE A 214 10.04 20.52 3.40
C PHE A 214 11.20 19.62 2.97
N LYS A 215 12.13 19.36 3.90
CA LYS A 215 13.37 18.59 3.66
C LYS A 215 13.56 17.51 4.72
N CYS A 216 12.51 16.71 4.95
CA CYS A 216 12.56 15.62 5.92
C CYS A 216 13.59 14.58 5.45
N THR A 217 14.43 14.07 6.35
CA THR A 217 15.61 13.27 5.98
C THR A 217 15.30 11.92 5.34
N PHE A 218 14.11 11.38 5.61
CA PHE A 218 13.64 10.09 5.11
C PHE A 218 12.78 10.16 3.84
N CYS A 219 12.35 11.36 3.44
CA CYS A 219 11.36 11.51 2.37
C CYS A 219 12.05 11.58 1.00
N HIS A 220 11.82 10.58 0.16
CA HIS A 220 12.32 10.53 -1.22
C HIS A 220 11.93 11.76 -2.06
N HIS A 221 10.77 12.35 -1.79
CA HIS A 221 10.25 13.46 -2.60
C HIS A 221 10.60 14.85 -2.05
N ALA A 222 11.04 14.92 -0.79
CA ALA A 222 11.32 16.18 -0.12
C ALA A 222 12.56 16.87 -0.73
N GLY A 223 12.32 17.99 -1.44
CA GLY A 223 13.38 18.77 -2.08
C GLY A 223 13.80 18.31 -3.48
N MET A 224 13.12 17.32 -4.07
CA MET A 224 13.35 16.85 -5.45
C MET A 224 12.74 17.76 -6.53
N GLY A 225 12.00 18.80 -6.13
CA GLY A 225 11.33 19.69 -7.06
C GLY A 225 10.82 20.96 -6.39
N THR A 226 10.39 21.92 -7.21
CA THR A 226 9.72 23.13 -6.72
C THR A 226 8.27 22.81 -6.42
N TYR A 227 7.76 23.25 -5.26
CA TYR A 227 6.34 23.12 -4.95
C TYR A 227 5.51 23.88 -5.99
N LYS A 228 4.63 23.18 -6.69
CA LYS A 228 3.71 23.75 -7.68
C LYS A 228 2.31 23.30 -7.39
N LYS A 229 1.34 24.10 -7.81
CA LYS A 229 -0.06 23.90 -7.48
C LYS A 229 -0.95 24.21 -8.67
N HIS A 230 -2.04 23.48 -8.77
CA HIS A 230 -3.18 23.85 -9.60
C HIS A 230 -4.01 24.93 -8.89
N ASP A 231 -4.68 25.77 -9.66
CA ASP A 231 -5.78 26.58 -9.16
C ASP A 231 -6.88 25.65 -8.63
N ILE A 232 -7.45 26.01 -7.48
CA ILE A 232 -8.43 25.16 -6.81
C ILE A 232 -9.71 25.03 -7.64
N SER A 233 -10.10 26.09 -8.35
CA SER A 233 -11.23 26.06 -9.30
C SER A 233 -11.08 24.93 -10.32
N ARG A 234 -9.88 24.78 -10.91
CA ARG A 234 -9.58 23.71 -11.87
C ARG A 234 -9.67 22.32 -11.23
N VAL A 235 -9.17 22.16 -10.00
CA VAL A 235 -9.29 20.88 -9.27
C VAL A 235 -10.75 20.52 -9.02
N VAL A 236 -11.58 21.50 -8.65
CA VAL A 236 -13.01 21.31 -8.44
C VAL A 236 -13.76 21.04 -9.76
N ASP A 237 -13.37 21.69 -10.86
CA ASP A 237 -13.88 21.38 -12.21
C ASP A 237 -13.56 19.92 -12.61
N GLN A 238 -12.33 19.47 -12.33
CA GLN A 238 -11.90 18.09 -12.57
C GLN A 238 -12.71 17.09 -11.76
N ILE A 239 -12.90 17.33 -10.45
CA ILE A 239 -13.76 16.51 -9.58
C ILE A 239 -15.17 16.41 -10.17
N GLN A 240 -15.75 17.54 -10.54
CA GLN A 240 -17.10 17.59 -11.11
C GLN A 240 -17.19 16.81 -12.42
N GLY A 241 -16.19 16.91 -13.30
CA GLY A 241 -16.10 16.13 -14.53
C GLY A 241 -15.97 14.63 -14.27
N TYR A 242 -15.21 14.22 -13.25
CA TYR A 242 -15.03 12.82 -12.86
C TYR A 242 -16.31 12.21 -12.26
N ILE A 243 -17.06 12.98 -11.46
CA ILE A 243 -18.39 12.59 -10.99
C ILE A 243 -19.32 12.36 -12.19
N GLN A 244 -19.39 13.32 -13.11
CA GLN A 244 -20.32 13.26 -14.24
C GLN A 244 -19.99 12.14 -15.24
N THR A 245 -18.70 11.89 -15.48
CA THR A 245 -18.23 10.97 -16.54
C THR A 245 -18.08 9.54 -16.04
N TYR A 246 -17.58 9.36 -14.81
CA TYR A 246 -17.21 8.05 -14.27
C TYR A 246 -18.00 7.68 -13.01
N GLY A 247 -18.77 8.60 -12.45
CA GLY A 247 -19.58 8.38 -11.24
C GLY A 247 -18.75 8.28 -9.95
N ILE A 248 -17.49 8.71 -9.98
CA ILE A 248 -16.63 8.77 -8.80
C ILE A 248 -17.29 9.65 -7.74
N ASN A 249 -17.33 9.22 -6.49
CA ASN A 249 -17.93 9.96 -5.38
C ASN A 249 -17.03 10.00 -4.14
N ASN A 250 -15.83 9.44 -4.24
CA ASN A 250 -14.81 9.53 -3.21
C ASN A 250 -13.44 9.86 -3.81
N PHE A 251 -12.76 10.81 -3.18
CA PHE A 251 -11.51 11.37 -3.72
C PHE A 251 -10.37 11.26 -2.73
N SER A 252 -9.25 10.72 -3.23
CA SER A 252 -8.01 10.63 -2.46
C SER A 252 -7.04 11.71 -2.94
N ILE A 253 -6.81 12.75 -2.14
CA ILE A 253 -5.84 13.80 -2.51
C ILE A 253 -4.44 13.29 -2.19
N TYR A 254 -3.68 12.92 -3.23
CA TYR A 254 -2.36 12.29 -3.16
C TYR A 254 -1.20 13.28 -3.11
N ASP A 255 -1.49 14.57 -2.97
CA ASP A 255 -0.48 15.60 -2.82
C ASP A 255 0.46 15.30 -1.65
N GLU A 256 1.76 15.48 -1.87
CA GLU A 256 2.76 15.45 -0.80
C GLU A 256 2.53 16.55 0.24
N LEU A 257 1.91 17.67 -0.18
CA LEU A 257 1.52 18.76 0.69
C LEU A 257 0.31 19.52 0.13
N PHE A 258 -0.89 18.96 0.33
CA PHE A 258 -2.15 19.64 -0.02
C PHE A 258 -2.32 20.97 0.74
N SER A 259 -2.04 20.96 2.05
CA SER A 259 -2.16 22.12 2.95
C SER A 259 -0.91 22.99 3.00
N ALA A 260 -0.26 23.26 1.87
CA ALA A 260 0.92 24.14 1.87
C ALA A 260 0.60 25.54 2.42
N ASN A 261 -0.65 25.99 2.24
CA ASN A 261 -1.27 27.08 2.98
C ASN A 261 -2.71 26.68 3.32
N LYS A 262 -3.16 26.99 4.55
CA LYS A 262 -4.53 26.82 5.03
C LYS A 262 -5.57 27.42 4.11
N ASP A 263 -5.29 28.60 3.53
CA ASP A 263 -6.24 29.31 2.66
C ASP A 263 -6.69 28.47 1.46
N ARG A 264 -5.80 27.61 0.92
CA ARG A 264 -6.15 26.72 -0.20
C ARG A 264 -7.14 25.63 0.20
N VAL A 265 -6.99 25.09 1.41
CA VAL A 265 -7.93 24.07 1.92
C VAL A 265 -9.29 24.70 2.14
N VAL A 266 -9.33 25.92 2.68
CA VAL A 266 -10.57 26.69 2.85
C VAL A 266 -11.21 27.03 1.50
N GLU A 267 -10.43 27.48 0.51
CA GLU A 267 -10.88 27.75 -0.85
C GLU A 267 -11.52 26.50 -1.49
N PHE A 268 -10.86 25.34 -1.37
CA PHE A 268 -11.35 24.07 -1.88
C PHE A 268 -12.71 23.71 -1.29
N CYS A 269 -12.82 23.74 0.03
CA CYS A 269 -14.07 23.42 0.70
C CYS A 269 -15.18 24.43 0.35
N ASN A 270 -14.87 25.73 0.28
CA ASN A 270 -15.85 26.75 -0.09
C ASN A 270 -16.38 26.54 -1.52
N LEU A 271 -15.51 26.17 -2.47
CA LEU A 271 -15.93 25.87 -3.83
C LEU A 271 -16.80 24.61 -3.92
N LEU A 272 -16.51 23.57 -3.14
CA LEU A 272 -17.38 22.39 -3.03
C LEU A 272 -18.78 22.79 -2.53
N LYS A 273 -18.85 23.61 -1.46
CA LYS A 273 -20.14 24.10 -0.91
C LYS A 273 -20.89 24.97 -1.91
N GLN A 274 -20.21 25.95 -2.52
CA GLN A 274 -20.80 26.87 -3.47
C GLN A 274 -21.44 26.14 -4.66
N ARG A 275 -20.82 25.04 -5.09
CA ARG A 275 -21.28 24.23 -6.22
C ARG A 275 -22.17 23.05 -5.83
N ASN A 276 -22.46 22.87 -4.54
CA ASN A 276 -23.21 21.74 -3.99
C ASN A 276 -22.65 20.38 -4.44
N ILE A 277 -21.33 20.23 -4.42
CA ILE A 277 -20.65 18.98 -4.76
C ILE A 277 -20.61 18.10 -3.51
N ASP A 278 -21.38 17.00 -3.53
CA ASP A 278 -21.44 16.02 -2.45
C ASP A 278 -20.50 14.85 -2.75
N ILE A 279 -19.36 14.83 -2.07
CA ILE A 279 -18.32 13.81 -2.20
C ILE A 279 -17.78 13.44 -0.83
N GLN A 280 -17.22 12.25 -0.72
CA GLN A 280 -16.30 11.93 0.36
C GLN A 280 -14.87 12.22 -0.11
N TRP A 281 -14.00 12.62 0.80
CA TRP A 281 -12.58 12.75 0.46
C TRP A 281 -11.67 12.60 1.66
N PHE A 282 -10.41 12.30 1.37
CA PHE A 282 -9.34 12.33 2.35
C PHE A 282 -8.08 12.98 1.76
N CYS A 283 -7.22 13.43 2.65
CA CYS A 283 -5.93 14.00 2.29
C CYS A 283 -4.86 13.63 3.33
N GLN A 284 -3.61 13.96 3.01
CA GLN A 284 -2.50 13.95 3.95
C GLN A 284 -2.19 15.38 4.38
N LEU A 285 -2.15 15.63 5.69
CA LEU A 285 -1.79 16.93 6.24
C LEU A 285 -0.65 16.83 7.25
N ARG A 286 -0.02 17.97 7.50
CA ARG A 286 0.89 18.14 8.63
C ARG A 286 0.12 18.65 9.86
N MET A 287 0.50 18.14 11.03
CA MET A 287 -0.14 18.48 12.31
C MET A 287 0.12 19.93 12.76
N ASP A 288 1.11 20.62 12.20
CA ASP A 288 1.46 22.02 12.51
C ASP A 288 0.71 23.07 11.67
N GLN A 289 -0.12 22.64 10.71
CA GLN A 289 -0.84 23.52 9.78
C GLN A 289 -2.36 23.48 9.97
N LEU A 290 -2.82 23.18 11.19
CA LEU A 290 -4.24 22.96 11.47
C LEU A 290 -4.86 24.11 12.29
N ASP A 291 -6.17 24.31 12.14
CA ASP A 291 -7.01 25.02 13.09
C ASP A 291 -8.44 24.46 13.04
N LEU A 292 -9.21 24.74 14.09
CA LEU A 292 -10.56 24.20 14.24
C LEU A 292 -11.53 24.66 13.14
N PRO A 293 -11.60 25.95 12.75
CA PRO A 293 -12.49 26.38 11.67
C PRO A 293 -12.21 25.70 10.33
N MET A 294 -10.93 25.55 9.94
CA MET A 294 -10.55 24.83 8.73
C MET A 294 -11.03 23.37 8.80
N LEU A 295 -10.76 22.68 9.90
CA LEU A 295 -11.16 21.29 10.08
C LEU A 295 -12.68 21.09 10.10
N GLN A 296 -13.44 22.01 10.71
CA GLN A 296 -14.90 21.98 10.67
C GLN A 296 -15.42 22.13 9.23
N LEU A 297 -14.85 23.06 8.47
CA LEU A 297 -15.21 23.26 7.07
C LEU A 297 -14.85 22.04 6.20
N MET A 298 -13.70 21.40 6.45
CA MET A 298 -13.34 20.13 5.82
C MET A 298 -14.37 19.03 6.14
N LYS A 299 -14.79 18.92 7.41
CA LYS A 299 -15.80 17.94 7.82
C LYS A 299 -17.15 18.15 7.14
N GLU A 300 -17.60 19.40 7.07
CA GLU A 300 -18.85 19.79 6.41
C GLU A 300 -18.87 19.46 4.92
N THR A 301 -17.69 19.34 4.29
CA THR A 301 -17.54 19.09 2.84
C THR A 301 -17.14 17.66 2.52
N GLY A 302 -17.26 16.74 3.48
CA GLY A 302 -17.03 15.31 3.25
C GLY A 302 -15.64 14.78 3.62
N CYS A 303 -14.79 15.59 4.26
CA CYS A 303 -13.53 15.10 4.80
C CYS A 303 -13.77 14.29 6.08
N ASN A 304 -13.61 12.97 5.99
CA ASN A 304 -13.94 12.07 7.08
C ASN A 304 -12.77 11.58 7.90
N TYR A 305 -11.59 11.52 7.28
CA TYR A 305 -10.35 11.21 7.97
C TYR A 305 -9.19 11.89 7.27
N ILE A 306 -8.13 12.12 8.03
CA ILE A 306 -6.88 12.69 7.55
C ILE A 306 -5.76 11.74 7.97
N SER A 307 -4.86 11.47 7.03
CA SER A 307 -3.62 10.76 7.32
C SER A 307 -2.54 11.76 7.71
N PHE A 308 -1.89 11.52 8.84
CA PHE A 308 -0.89 12.40 9.41
C PHE A 308 0.45 11.68 9.54
N GLY A 309 1.51 12.29 9.01
CA GLY A 309 2.88 11.92 9.32
C GLY A 309 3.25 12.43 10.72
N ILE A 310 2.98 11.60 11.74
CA ILE A 310 3.36 11.86 13.14
C ILE A 310 4.85 11.56 13.31
N GLU A 311 5.30 10.47 12.69
CA GLU A 311 6.65 9.91 12.65
C GLU A 311 7.19 9.47 14.01
N SER A 312 7.17 10.33 15.03
CA SER A 312 7.68 10.01 16.36
C SER A 312 6.97 10.82 17.45
N GLY A 313 6.89 10.25 18.65
CA GLY A 313 6.53 10.97 19.88
C GLY A 313 7.75 11.47 20.67
N SER A 314 8.95 11.46 20.08
CA SER A 314 10.17 12.01 20.67
C SER A 314 10.65 13.24 19.90
N ASP A 315 10.85 14.37 20.61
CA ASP A 315 11.37 15.60 20.00
C ASP A 315 12.80 15.42 19.46
N VAL A 316 13.58 14.48 20.02
CA VAL A 316 14.93 14.15 19.55
C VAL A 316 14.87 13.55 18.15
N VAL A 317 14.03 12.54 17.96
CA VAL A 317 13.86 11.85 16.67
C VAL A 317 13.21 12.78 15.64
N LEU A 318 12.18 13.54 16.03
CA LEU A 318 11.57 14.55 15.15
C LEU A 318 12.57 15.63 14.68
N GLY A 319 13.50 15.99 15.57
CA GLY A 319 14.62 16.89 15.29
C GLY A 319 15.60 16.29 14.26
N SER A 320 16.03 15.04 14.49
CA SER A 320 16.88 14.26 13.57
C SER A 320 16.27 14.17 12.17
N MET A 321 14.96 13.87 12.11
CA MET A 321 14.20 13.78 10.86
C MET A 321 14.05 15.12 10.12
N LYS A 322 14.44 16.25 10.74
CA LYS A 322 14.20 17.62 10.24
C LYS A 322 12.74 17.89 9.95
N LYS A 323 11.83 17.27 10.71
CA LYS A 323 10.37 17.41 10.51
C LYS A 323 9.87 18.81 10.85
N LYS A 324 10.62 19.54 11.70
CA LYS A 324 10.32 20.90 12.20
C LYS A 324 8.96 20.99 12.91
N ILE A 325 8.65 19.99 13.72
CA ILE A 325 7.45 19.92 14.58
C ILE A 325 7.85 19.35 15.93
N THR A 326 7.07 19.63 16.98
CA THR A 326 7.27 19.07 18.32
C THR A 326 6.15 18.11 18.71
N LYS A 327 6.44 17.21 19.65
CA LYS A 327 5.49 16.33 20.33
C LYS A 327 4.26 17.08 20.85
N GLN A 328 4.48 18.25 21.45
CA GLN A 328 3.40 19.09 21.98
C GLN A 328 2.48 19.61 20.87
N THR A 329 3.06 20.05 19.75
CA THR A 329 2.28 20.49 18.58
C THR A 329 1.37 19.37 18.07
N ILE A 330 1.89 18.14 18.01
CA ILE A 330 1.13 16.96 17.58
C ILE A 330 0.00 16.66 18.58
N ALA A 331 0.27 16.70 19.89
CA ALA A 331 -0.77 16.49 20.92
C ALA A 331 -1.91 17.50 20.82
N ASP A 332 -1.59 18.78 20.59
CA ASP A 332 -2.60 19.82 20.46
C ASP A 332 -3.39 19.68 19.15
N ALA A 333 -2.73 19.29 18.06
CA ALA A 333 -3.38 18.94 16.80
C ALA A 333 -4.39 17.79 16.95
N VAL A 334 -4.04 16.74 17.70
CA VAL A 334 -4.96 15.62 18.00
C VAL A 334 -6.24 16.10 18.69
N LYS A 335 -6.14 17.07 19.61
CA LYS A 335 -7.31 17.63 20.32
C LYS A 335 -8.25 18.36 19.35
N ILE A 336 -7.73 19.24 18.51
CA ILE A 336 -8.56 20.03 17.58
C ILE A 336 -9.18 19.17 16.46
N VAL A 337 -8.47 18.15 15.97
CA VAL A 337 -9.02 17.21 14.98
C VAL A 337 -10.18 16.40 15.56
N ARG A 338 -10.08 16.00 16.84
CA ARG A 338 -11.19 15.35 17.55
C ARG A 338 -12.36 16.28 17.79
N GLN A 339 -12.11 17.54 18.13
CA GLN A 339 -13.16 18.55 18.27
C GLN A 339 -13.91 18.78 16.95
N ALA A 340 -13.21 18.75 15.82
CA ALA A 340 -13.79 18.84 14.49
C ALA A 340 -14.53 17.57 14.03
N ARG A 341 -14.43 16.46 14.79
CA ARG A 341 -15.02 15.16 14.46
C ARG A 341 -14.53 14.65 13.09
N ILE A 342 -13.20 14.66 12.93
CA ILE A 342 -12.50 14.01 11.81
C ILE A 342 -11.69 12.82 12.34
N GLY A 343 -11.67 11.73 11.58
CA GLY A 343 -10.85 10.56 11.88
C GLY A 343 -9.36 10.84 11.74
N ILE A 344 -8.54 10.26 12.62
CA ILE A 344 -7.08 10.40 12.59
C ILE A 344 -6.50 9.06 12.17
N GLN A 345 -5.79 9.03 11.04
CA GLN A 345 -4.85 7.96 10.72
C GLN A 345 -3.44 8.48 11.01
N GLY A 346 -2.73 7.88 11.98
CA GLY A 346 -1.36 8.24 12.32
C GLY A 346 -0.33 7.33 11.65
N ASN A 347 0.82 7.87 11.26
CA ASN A 347 1.95 7.08 10.79
C ASN A 347 3.14 7.33 11.72
N PHE A 348 3.73 6.26 12.25
CA PHE A 348 4.94 6.27 13.08
C PHE A 348 6.07 5.55 12.34
N LEU A 349 7.27 6.07 12.51
CA LEU A 349 8.48 5.56 11.89
C LEU A 349 9.47 5.16 12.98
N PHE A 350 9.98 3.93 12.90
CA PHE A 350 11.00 3.38 13.78
C PHE A 350 12.31 3.16 13.03
N GLY A 351 13.44 3.47 13.67
CA GLY A 351 14.77 3.18 13.12
C GLY A 351 15.49 4.36 12.48
N ASP A 352 15.11 5.59 12.83
CA ASP A 352 15.93 6.77 12.54
C ASP A 352 17.30 6.68 13.25
N PRO A 353 18.38 7.27 12.71
CA PRO A 353 19.69 7.24 13.38
C PRO A 353 19.72 7.78 14.81
N ALA A 354 18.76 8.62 15.21
CA ALA A 354 18.64 9.13 16.57
C ALA A 354 17.73 8.27 17.48
N GLU A 355 17.20 7.17 16.99
CA GLU A 355 16.30 6.29 17.75
C GLU A 355 17.08 5.47 18.80
N THR A 356 16.63 5.54 20.05
CA THR A 356 17.09 4.74 21.18
C THR A 356 15.91 4.01 21.83
N ARG A 357 16.18 3.16 22.84
CA ARG A 357 15.11 2.51 23.60
C ARG A 357 14.21 3.55 24.27
N GLU A 358 14.81 4.61 24.80
CA GLU A 358 14.13 5.68 25.51
C GLU A 358 13.22 6.47 24.57
N THR A 359 13.71 6.89 23.40
CA THR A 359 12.90 7.64 22.42
C THR A 359 11.75 6.79 21.85
N LEU A 360 11.97 5.49 21.71
CA LEU A 360 10.90 4.56 21.34
C LEU A 360 9.83 4.46 22.44
N GLN A 361 10.24 4.36 23.71
CA GLN A 361 9.30 4.37 24.83
C GLN A 361 8.52 5.69 24.93
N GLU A 362 9.18 6.84 24.72
CA GLU A 362 8.51 8.14 24.63
C GLU A 362 7.41 8.14 23.56
N SER A 363 7.70 7.53 22.41
CA SER A 363 6.75 7.45 21.29
C SER A 363 5.57 6.51 21.57
N LEU A 364 5.82 5.37 22.20
CA LEU A 364 4.78 4.43 22.63
C LEU A 364 3.88 5.05 23.71
N GLN A 365 4.46 5.71 24.70
CA GLN A 365 3.73 6.44 25.73
C GLN A 365 2.90 7.56 25.11
N PHE A 366 3.49 8.36 24.21
CA PHE A 366 2.77 9.41 23.49
C PHE A 366 1.56 8.87 22.71
N GLN A 367 1.72 7.73 22.03
CA GLN A 367 0.65 7.08 21.29
C GLN A 367 -0.52 6.70 22.22
N GLU A 368 -0.20 6.11 23.39
CA GLU A 368 -1.18 5.68 24.38
C GLU A 368 -1.93 6.87 25.01
N GLU A 369 -1.20 7.87 25.51
CA GLU A 369 -1.74 9.10 26.12
C GLU A 369 -2.69 9.83 25.17
N ASN A 370 -2.33 9.89 23.89
CA ASN A 370 -3.14 10.51 22.87
C ASN A 370 -4.18 9.57 22.28
N GLN A 371 -4.27 8.30 22.68
CA GLN A 371 -5.21 7.30 22.15
C GLN A 371 -5.19 7.19 20.61
N LEU A 372 -3.99 7.17 20.03
CA LEU A 372 -3.77 7.04 18.59
C LEU A 372 -3.80 5.56 18.20
N TYR A 373 -5.00 4.98 18.11
CA TYR A 373 -5.20 3.54 17.88
C TYR A 373 -5.47 3.17 16.41
N PHE A 374 -5.62 4.18 15.57
CA PHE A 374 -5.61 4.01 14.13
C PHE A 374 -4.30 4.57 13.58
N CYS A 375 -3.21 3.86 13.88
CA CYS A 375 -1.89 4.20 13.38
C CYS A 375 -1.15 2.96 12.88
N ASP A 376 -0.16 3.21 12.03
CA ASP A 376 0.76 2.20 11.54
C ASP A 376 2.18 2.57 11.96
N TRP A 377 2.83 1.66 12.68
CA TRP A 377 4.27 1.65 12.88
C TRP A 377 4.97 0.98 11.71
N SER A 378 5.87 1.69 11.06
CA SER A 378 6.69 1.18 9.96
C SER A 378 8.17 1.47 10.22
N ALA A 379 9.06 0.69 9.60
CA ALA A 379 10.49 0.99 9.66
C ALA A 379 10.80 2.18 8.74
N VAL A 380 11.75 3.02 9.13
CA VAL A 380 12.38 3.99 8.24
C VAL A 380 13.12 3.22 7.14
N ILE A 381 12.78 3.48 5.88
CA ILE A 381 13.45 2.89 4.73
C ILE A 381 14.37 3.95 4.12
N PRO A 382 15.69 3.69 4.01
CA PRO A 382 16.60 4.60 3.34
C PRO A 382 16.44 4.50 1.82
N TYR A 383 15.37 5.10 1.28
CA TYR A 383 15.16 5.16 -0.16
C TYR A 383 16.27 5.95 -0.84
N ALA A 384 16.68 5.48 -2.03
CA ALA A 384 17.77 6.10 -2.76
C ALA A 384 17.52 7.61 -3.00
N GLY A 385 18.59 8.41 -2.94
CA GLY A 385 18.53 9.87 -3.02
C GLY A 385 18.13 10.61 -1.73
N THR A 386 17.74 9.91 -0.66
CA THR A 386 17.44 10.56 0.62
C THR A 386 18.69 10.81 1.47
N PRO A 387 18.70 11.82 2.35
CA PRO A 387 19.78 12.01 3.32
C PRO A 387 20.12 10.77 4.16
N ILE A 388 19.11 10.01 4.60
CA ILE A 388 19.34 8.77 5.37
C ILE A 388 19.94 7.64 4.52
N TYR A 389 19.69 7.63 3.20
CA TYR A 389 20.34 6.68 2.30
C TYR A 389 21.83 6.95 2.15
N HIS A 390 22.20 8.21 2.00
CA HIS A 390 23.61 8.60 2.00
C HIS A 390 24.29 8.27 3.33
N TYR A 391 23.62 8.52 4.45
CA TYR A 391 24.09 8.07 5.77
C TYR A 391 24.34 6.56 5.82
N ALA A 392 23.38 5.75 5.35
CA ALA A 392 23.50 4.29 5.36
C ALA A 392 24.64 3.79 4.46
N LEU A 393 24.88 4.43 3.32
CA LEU A 393 26.04 4.14 2.45
C LEU A 393 27.36 4.52 3.12
N GLU A 394 27.46 5.73 3.70
CA GLU A 394 28.67 6.21 4.38
C GLU A 394 29.06 5.33 5.58
N LYS A 395 28.07 4.77 6.28
CA LYS A 395 28.26 3.82 7.37
C LYS A 395 28.54 2.38 6.92
N GLY A 396 28.47 2.10 5.63
CA GLY A 396 28.63 0.75 5.09
C GLY A 396 27.49 -0.21 5.42
N LEU A 397 26.33 0.33 5.83
CA LEU A 397 25.12 -0.47 6.14
C LEU A 397 24.43 -0.96 4.86
N ILE A 398 24.65 -0.27 3.74
CA ILE A 398 24.24 -0.71 2.40
C ILE A 398 25.52 -1.02 1.63
N ALA A 399 25.81 -2.32 1.48
CA ALA A 399 27.02 -2.79 0.79
C ALA A 399 26.90 -2.72 -0.73
N ASP A 400 25.73 -3.04 -1.28
CA ASP A 400 25.45 -3.04 -2.72
C ASP A 400 24.12 -2.34 -3.00
N ARG A 401 24.16 -1.34 -3.89
CA ARG A 401 23.02 -0.47 -4.20
C ARG A 401 21.94 -1.21 -4.98
N GLU A 402 22.31 -2.06 -5.94
CA GLU A 402 21.36 -2.82 -6.74
C GLU A 402 20.67 -3.87 -5.87
N VAL A 403 21.44 -4.66 -5.12
CA VAL A 403 20.90 -5.69 -4.22
C VAL A 403 19.94 -5.06 -3.23
N PHE A 404 20.31 -3.93 -2.63
CA PHE A 404 19.44 -3.19 -1.71
C PHE A 404 18.15 -2.72 -2.40
N MET A 405 18.22 -2.05 -3.56
CA MET A 405 17.02 -1.56 -4.25
C MET A 405 16.09 -2.70 -4.68
N ARG A 406 16.64 -3.82 -5.18
CA ARG A 406 15.85 -5.00 -5.53
C ARG A 406 15.20 -5.66 -4.32
N SER A 407 15.83 -5.58 -3.15
CA SER A 407 15.26 -6.10 -1.90
C SER A 407 13.98 -5.36 -1.49
N LEU A 408 13.85 -4.08 -1.85
CA LEU A 408 12.66 -3.26 -1.58
C LEU A 408 11.43 -3.66 -2.43
N CYS A 409 11.62 -4.49 -3.46
CA CYS A 409 10.53 -4.92 -4.35
C CYS A 409 9.69 -6.07 -3.77
N ASN A 410 10.14 -6.73 -2.70
CA ASN A 410 9.39 -7.81 -2.07
C ASN A 410 8.31 -7.27 -1.11
N ILE A 411 7.29 -6.61 -1.68
CA ILE A 411 6.23 -5.99 -0.88
C ILE A 411 5.23 -7.00 -0.30
N SER A 412 5.23 -8.25 -0.80
CA SER A 412 4.43 -9.35 -0.24
C SER A 412 4.93 -9.82 1.13
N GLY A 413 6.18 -9.50 1.46
CA GLY A 413 6.71 -9.61 2.80
C GLY A 413 6.30 -8.39 3.64
N TYR A 414 5.17 -8.45 4.34
CA TYR A 414 4.76 -7.43 5.32
C TYR A 414 5.81 -7.13 6.43
N LEU A 415 6.88 -7.93 6.48
CA LEU A 415 8.12 -7.69 7.20
C LEU A 415 9.23 -7.61 6.13
N TYR A 416 9.80 -6.42 5.91
CA TYR A 416 10.89 -6.24 4.95
C TYR A 416 12.07 -7.08 5.41
N SER A 417 12.49 -8.07 4.61
CA SER A 417 13.65 -8.95 4.89
C SER A 417 15.01 -8.23 4.81
N SER A 418 15.00 -6.91 4.63
CA SER A 418 16.18 -6.10 4.28
C SER A 418 16.13 -4.74 4.97
N GLN A 419 15.71 -4.73 6.23
CA GLN A 419 15.76 -3.53 7.06
C GLN A 419 17.22 -3.14 7.29
N VAL A 420 17.47 -1.84 7.26
CA VAL A 420 18.78 -1.27 7.53
C VAL A 420 18.73 -0.72 8.95
N ASN A 421 19.38 -1.41 9.90
CA ASN A 421 19.51 -0.91 11.26
C ASN A 421 20.48 0.28 11.26
N MET A 422 19.92 1.49 11.32
CA MET A 422 20.68 2.75 11.40
C MET A 422 20.83 3.26 12.85
N THR A 423 20.31 2.50 13.83
CA THR A 423 20.28 2.89 15.25
C THR A 423 21.54 2.42 15.98
N GLU A 424 21.68 2.80 17.25
CA GLU A 424 22.72 2.24 18.13
C GLU A 424 22.35 0.88 18.74
N MET A 425 21.13 0.37 18.50
CA MET A 425 20.71 -0.95 18.96
C MET A 425 21.45 -2.06 18.21
N SER A 426 21.60 -3.23 18.84
CA SER A 426 22.04 -4.42 18.10
C SER A 426 20.99 -4.85 17.09
N ASP A 427 21.38 -5.57 16.03
CA ASP A 427 20.46 -6.04 15.00
C ASP A 427 19.35 -6.96 15.56
N ASP A 428 19.69 -7.79 16.55
CA ASP A 428 18.72 -8.64 17.26
C ASP A 428 17.69 -7.81 18.01
N GLU A 429 18.14 -6.75 18.68
CA GLU A 429 17.26 -5.87 19.42
C GLU A 429 16.35 -5.06 18.48
N TYR A 430 16.94 -4.45 17.45
CA TYR A 430 16.22 -3.70 16.43
C TYR A 430 15.13 -4.57 15.78
N SER A 431 15.50 -5.78 15.36
CA SER A 431 14.58 -6.74 14.73
C SER A 431 13.47 -7.15 15.69
N SER A 432 13.78 -7.34 16.96
CA SER A 432 12.79 -7.67 18.00
C SER A 432 11.80 -6.53 18.21
N TRP A 433 12.27 -5.28 18.27
CA TRP A 433 11.38 -4.11 18.38
C TRP A 433 10.53 -3.92 17.14
N TYR A 434 11.11 -4.01 15.94
CA TYR A 434 10.35 -3.86 14.71
C TYR A 434 9.19 -4.85 14.65
N ILE A 435 9.44 -6.14 14.93
CA ILE A 435 8.38 -7.17 14.95
C ILE A 435 7.29 -6.79 15.96
N LYS A 436 7.68 -6.45 17.19
CA LYS A 436 6.75 -6.05 18.24
C LYS A 436 5.90 -4.84 17.86
N LEU A 437 6.48 -3.84 17.18
CA LEU A 437 5.75 -2.67 16.70
C LEU A 437 4.77 -3.01 15.58
N ARG A 438 5.12 -3.96 14.70
CA ARG A 438 4.21 -4.46 13.66
C ARG A 438 3.03 -5.24 14.26
N GLU A 439 3.25 -6.05 15.29
CA GLU A 439 2.18 -6.74 16.03
C GLU A 439 1.26 -5.73 16.75
N LEU A 440 1.88 -4.71 17.35
CA LEU A 440 1.17 -3.65 18.05
C LEU A 440 0.18 -2.91 17.13
N ASN A 441 0.42 -2.81 15.82
CA ASN A 441 -0.54 -2.20 14.88
C ASN A 441 -1.90 -2.93 14.88
N ASP A 442 -1.88 -4.26 14.79
CA ASP A 442 -3.09 -5.08 14.75
C ASP A 442 -3.79 -5.15 16.13
N GLU A 443 -3.04 -5.08 17.23
CA GLU A 443 -3.57 -4.93 18.58
C GLU A 443 -4.22 -3.57 18.81
N ASN A 444 -3.57 -2.49 18.36
CA ASN A 444 -4.09 -1.13 18.45
C ASN A 444 -5.44 -1.03 17.74
N HIS A 445 -5.60 -1.73 16.62
CA HIS A 445 -6.88 -1.76 15.95
C HIS A 445 -8.00 -2.31 16.85
N ARG A 446 -7.70 -3.28 17.71
CA ARG A 446 -8.67 -3.94 18.61
C ARG A 446 -8.84 -3.25 19.97
N LYS A 447 -8.04 -2.25 20.32
CA LYS A 447 -8.22 -1.44 21.56
C LYS A 447 -9.58 -0.77 21.66
N ARG A 448 -10.30 -0.63 20.53
CA ARG A 448 -11.63 -0.04 20.49
C ARG A 448 -12.58 -0.85 19.61
N CYS A 449 -13.04 -1.98 20.13
CA CYS A 449 -14.00 -2.84 19.43
C CYS A 449 -15.42 -2.27 19.48
N THR A 450 -16.12 -2.30 18.35
CA THR A 450 -17.56 -2.08 18.30
C THR A 450 -18.29 -3.38 18.66
N ARG A 451 -19.57 -3.27 19.02
CA ARG A 451 -20.43 -4.41 19.33
C ARG A 451 -21.51 -4.54 18.26
N VAL A 452 -21.68 -5.74 17.72
CA VAL A 452 -22.85 -6.09 16.91
C VAL A 452 -24.05 -6.22 17.85
N VAL A 453 -25.03 -5.33 17.72
CA VAL A 453 -26.26 -5.29 18.53
C VAL A 453 -27.28 -6.27 17.97
N THR A 454 -27.48 -6.22 16.66
CA THR A 454 -28.35 -7.12 15.89
C THR A 454 -27.64 -7.44 14.58
N GLY A 455 -27.93 -8.60 14.01
CA GLY A 455 -27.41 -8.96 12.70
C GLY A 455 -28.13 -10.16 12.11
N GLU A 456 -28.41 -10.08 10.82
CA GLU A 456 -29.08 -11.12 10.03
C GLU A 456 -28.22 -11.47 8.82
N ILE A 457 -28.15 -12.76 8.48
CA ILE A 457 -27.51 -13.21 7.25
C ILE A 457 -28.53 -13.01 6.13
N VAL A 458 -28.18 -12.16 5.16
CA VAL A 458 -29.06 -11.83 4.04
C VAL A 458 -28.79 -12.80 2.89
N GLU A 459 -27.52 -13.09 2.63
CA GLU A 459 -27.06 -14.06 1.63
C GLU A 459 -25.64 -14.53 1.99
N HIS A 460 -25.07 -15.41 1.17
CA HIS A 460 -23.70 -15.87 1.35
C HIS A 460 -22.73 -14.69 1.41
N TRP A 461 -21.83 -14.69 2.41
CA TRP A 461 -20.89 -13.59 2.68
C TRP A 461 -21.48 -12.20 2.89
N LYS A 462 -22.78 -12.10 3.20
CA LYS A 462 -23.43 -10.81 3.43
C LYS A 462 -24.38 -10.83 4.61
N SER A 463 -24.24 -9.81 5.45
CA SER A 463 -25.14 -9.60 6.58
C SER A 463 -25.60 -8.17 6.68
N ASN A 464 -26.86 -7.98 7.04
CA ASN A 464 -27.33 -6.70 7.56
C ASN A 464 -27.02 -6.67 9.05
N ILE A 465 -26.23 -5.70 9.51
CA ILE A 465 -25.78 -5.62 10.90
C ILE A 465 -26.03 -4.23 11.47
N THR A 466 -26.37 -4.16 12.76
CA THR A 466 -26.36 -2.94 13.55
C THR A 466 -25.19 -2.98 14.51
N ILE A 467 -24.31 -1.99 14.44
CA ILE A 467 -23.14 -1.87 15.31
C ILE A 467 -23.24 -0.65 16.22
N GLU A 468 -22.70 -0.75 17.43
CA GLU A 468 -22.73 0.31 18.44
C GLU A 468 -21.34 0.89 18.72
N CYS A 469 -21.25 2.21 18.73
CA CYS A 469 -20.01 2.91 19.01
C CYS A 469 -19.60 2.84 20.49
N PRO A 470 -18.40 2.31 20.82
CA PRO A 470 -17.98 2.15 22.21
C PRO A 470 -17.59 3.46 22.91
N SER A 471 -17.84 4.63 22.33
CA SER A 471 -17.61 5.90 23.06
C SER A 471 -18.73 6.92 23.02
N CYS A 472 -19.63 6.86 22.03
CA CYS A 472 -20.81 7.73 22.05
C CYS A 472 -22.12 6.94 22.01
N LEU A 473 -22.06 5.59 21.98
CA LEU A 473 -23.22 4.71 21.91
C LEU A 473 -24.09 4.87 20.66
N HIS A 474 -23.65 5.68 19.69
CA HIS A 474 -24.27 5.77 18.38
C HIS A 474 -24.40 4.39 17.74
N GLN A 475 -25.60 4.05 17.30
CA GLN A 475 -25.86 2.83 16.57
C GLN A 475 -26.07 3.14 15.09
N GLN A 476 -25.44 2.35 14.23
CA GLN A 476 -25.61 2.44 12.79
C GLN A 476 -25.86 1.06 12.21
N THR A 477 -26.79 0.99 11.25
CA THR A 477 -27.07 -0.22 10.48
C THR A 477 -26.39 -0.13 9.13
N MET A 478 -25.80 -1.24 8.69
CA MET A 478 -25.13 -1.35 7.41
C MET A 478 -25.29 -2.75 6.83
N ASP A 479 -25.34 -2.82 5.51
CA ASP A 479 -25.08 -4.06 4.79
C ASP A 479 -23.58 -4.26 4.71
N LEU A 480 -23.14 -5.44 5.12
CA LEU A 480 -21.73 -5.79 5.15
C LEU A 480 -21.52 -7.07 4.35
N SER A 481 -20.86 -6.91 3.20
CA SER A 481 -20.29 -8.00 2.42
C SER A 481 -18.86 -8.27 2.93
N PHE A 482 -18.61 -9.45 3.48
CA PHE A 482 -17.31 -9.85 4.03
C PHE A 482 -17.14 -11.37 3.97
N PRO A 483 -15.93 -11.91 3.72
CA PRO A 483 -14.68 -11.20 3.42
C PRO A 483 -14.74 -10.42 2.10
N PHE A 484 -13.88 -9.40 1.98
CA PHE A 484 -13.83 -8.55 0.78
C PHE A 484 -13.15 -9.22 -0.42
N GLU A 485 -12.18 -10.09 -0.16
CA GLU A 485 -11.62 -10.92 -1.21
C GLU A 485 -12.68 -11.99 -1.54
N GLN A 486 -13.22 -11.95 -2.75
CA GLN A 486 -14.24 -12.88 -3.23
C GLN A 486 -13.77 -13.47 -4.55
N ASP A 487 -13.91 -14.78 -4.69
CA ASP A 487 -14.28 -15.34 -5.98
C ASP A 487 -15.61 -16.07 -5.80
N GLU A 488 -16.47 -15.96 -6.81
CA GLU A 488 -17.72 -16.73 -6.85
C GLU A 488 -17.51 -18.08 -7.55
N ASN A 489 -16.33 -18.30 -8.15
CA ASN A 489 -15.98 -19.44 -9.03
C ASN A 489 -14.44 -19.65 -9.19
N GLY A 490 -13.60 -19.09 -8.33
CA GLY A 490 -12.14 -19.02 -8.47
C GLY A 490 -11.37 -19.85 -7.43
N PRO A 491 -10.03 -19.82 -7.48
CA PRO A 491 -9.20 -20.53 -6.51
C PRO A 491 -9.04 -19.74 -5.20
N VAL A 492 -9.08 -20.50 -4.11
CA VAL A 492 -8.85 -20.12 -2.70
C VAL A 492 -8.05 -18.81 -2.50
N LEU A 493 -8.65 -17.89 -1.76
CA LEU A 493 -8.11 -16.56 -1.47
C LEU A 493 -6.71 -16.64 -0.85
N ARG A 494 -5.73 -15.97 -1.49
CA ARG A 494 -4.29 -16.02 -1.14
C ARG A 494 -3.90 -15.11 0.03
N GLY A 495 -4.81 -14.85 0.98
CA GLY A 495 -4.61 -13.92 2.10
C GLY A 495 -5.09 -14.48 3.45
N PRO A 496 -4.80 -13.83 4.59
CA PRO A 496 -5.31 -14.21 5.91
C PRO A 496 -6.77 -13.76 6.06
N VAL A 497 -7.63 -14.34 5.21
CA VAL A 497 -9.01 -13.94 5.00
C VAL A 497 -9.81 -14.16 6.27
N GLY A 498 -10.67 -13.19 6.57
CA GLY A 498 -11.61 -13.32 7.66
C GLY A 498 -11.01 -13.23 9.06
N VAL A 499 -9.74 -12.84 9.22
CA VAL A 499 -9.10 -12.65 10.55
C VAL A 499 -8.98 -11.19 10.95
N GLN A 500 -8.71 -10.33 9.97
CA GLN A 500 -8.31 -8.94 10.23
C GLN A 500 -9.43 -8.13 10.87
N GLY A 501 -10.69 -8.48 10.65
CA GLY A 501 -11.83 -7.65 11.00
C GLY A 501 -11.89 -6.40 10.12
N ILE A 502 -12.62 -5.38 10.57
CA ILE A 502 -12.89 -4.16 9.80
C ILE A 502 -12.73 -2.93 10.69
N ASN A 503 -12.01 -1.92 10.19
CA ASN A 503 -11.89 -0.63 10.84
C ASN A 503 -13.02 0.29 10.37
N VAL A 504 -13.88 0.77 11.26
CA VAL A 504 -15.02 1.63 10.94
C VAL A 504 -14.92 2.95 11.68
N LEU A 505 -15.24 4.08 11.04
CA LEU A 505 -15.34 5.37 11.71
C LEU A 505 -16.78 5.61 12.16
N CYS A 506 -16.99 5.99 13.42
CA CYS A 506 -18.31 6.38 13.88
C CYS A 506 -18.76 7.68 13.16
N PRO A 507 -19.97 7.73 12.58
CA PRO A 507 -20.43 8.92 11.85
C PRO A 507 -20.63 10.12 12.78
N GLU A 508 -20.97 9.89 14.05
CA GLU A 508 -21.26 10.94 15.02
C GLU A 508 -19.99 11.50 15.68
N CYS A 509 -19.16 10.64 16.27
CA CYS A 509 -17.97 11.09 17.01
C CYS A 509 -16.66 10.96 16.23
N ALA A 510 -16.69 10.44 14.99
CA ALA A 510 -15.55 10.23 14.08
C ALA A 510 -14.37 9.43 14.63
N ARG A 511 -14.57 8.78 15.77
CA ARG A 511 -13.57 7.91 16.35
C ARG A 511 -13.60 6.58 15.62
N LYS A 512 -12.42 6.05 15.37
CA LYS A 512 -12.23 4.71 14.83
C LYS A 512 -12.74 3.65 15.82
N MET A 513 -13.38 2.64 15.26
CA MET A 513 -13.90 1.45 15.92
C MET A 513 -13.44 0.23 15.12
N HIS A 514 -13.48 -0.94 15.72
CA HIS A 514 -13.08 -2.17 15.06
C HIS A 514 -14.15 -3.24 15.21
N LEU A 515 -14.64 -3.76 14.10
CA LEU A 515 -15.56 -4.87 14.04
C LEU A 515 -14.73 -6.15 13.86
N LYS A 516 -14.78 -7.05 14.84
CA LYS A 516 -14.09 -8.33 14.74
C LYS A 516 -14.79 -9.21 13.71
N ALA A 517 -14.02 -9.95 12.93
CA ALA A 517 -14.60 -10.81 11.91
C ALA A 517 -15.49 -11.90 12.52
N LYS A 518 -15.10 -12.50 13.65
CA LYS A 518 -15.93 -13.48 14.37
C LYS A 518 -17.30 -12.97 14.83
N ASP A 519 -17.46 -11.66 14.97
CA ASP A 519 -18.72 -11.07 15.44
C ASP A 519 -19.73 -10.88 14.30
N ILE A 520 -19.27 -10.96 13.04
CA ILE A 520 -20.11 -10.81 11.85
C ILE A 520 -20.96 -12.08 11.65
N PRO A 521 -22.30 -11.97 11.48
CA PRO A 521 -23.18 -13.14 11.48
C PRO A 521 -22.80 -14.24 10.48
N HIS A 522 -22.52 -13.90 9.22
CA HIS A 522 -22.15 -14.88 8.19
C HIS A 522 -20.74 -15.47 8.40
N MET A 523 -19.88 -14.86 9.22
CA MET A 523 -18.55 -15.37 9.55
C MET A 523 -18.55 -16.35 10.71
N LYS A 524 -19.51 -16.23 11.64
CA LYS A 524 -19.60 -17.09 12.84
C LYS A 524 -19.52 -18.59 12.55
N PRO A 525 -20.22 -19.14 11.53
CA PRO A 525 -20.15 -20.58 11.23
C PRO A 525 -18.74 -21.05 10.86
N ILE A 526 -17.93 -20.20 10.21
CA ILE A 526 -16.55 -20.51 9.82
C ILE A 526 -15.66 -20.68 11.04
N TYR A 527 -15.73 -19.71 11.95
CA TYR A 527 -15.01 -19.75 13.23
C TYR A 527 -15.43 -20.95 14.07
N GLN A 528 -16.74 -21.26 14.12
CA GLN A 528 -17.25 -22.42 14.86
C GLN A 528 -16.75 -23.74 14.30
N ARG A 529 -16.74 -23.90 12.97
CA ARG A 529 -16.21 -25.10 12.30
C ARG A 529 -14.72 -25.29 12.59
N PHE A 530 -13.92 -24.22 12.51
CA PHE A 530 -12.49 -24.31 12.83
C PHE A 530 -12.24 -24.62 14.31
N GLN A 531 -13.01 -24.00 15.22
CA GLN A 531 -12.92 -24.28 16.65
C GLN A 531 -13.27 -25.74 16.96
N ALA A 532 -14.30 -26.30 16.33
CA ALA A 532 -14.68 -27.70 16.52
C ALA A 532 -13.56 -28.68 16.13
N GLU A 533 -12.77 -28.34 15.11
CA GLU A 533 -11.58 -29.12 14.75
C GLU A 533 -10.48 -29.05 15.81
N MET A 534 -10.26 -27.87 16.41
CA MET A 534 -9.30 -27.73 17.51
C MET A 534 -9.76 -28.48 18.76
N ASP A 535 -11.06 -28.40 19.08
CA ASP A 535 -11.66 -29.11 20.22
C ASP A 535 -11.55 -30.63 20.03
N ALA A 536 -11.79 -31.13 18.81
CA ALA A 536 -11.64 -32.54 18.48
C ALA A 536 -10.19 -33.06 18.66
N LEU A 537 -9.17 -32.25 18.38
CA LEU A 537 -7.78 -32.63 18.66
C LEU A 537 -7.55 -32.79 20.16
N ALA A 538 -8.05 -31.85 20.96
CA ALA A 538 -7.94 -31.88 22.42
C ALA A 538 -8.67 -33.08 23.03
N GLU A 539 -9.91 -33.32 22.63
CA GLU A 539 -10.72 -34.46 23.10
C GLU A 539 -10.04 -35.81 22.81
N ASN A 540 -9.43 -35.93 21.62
CA ASN A 540 -8.72 -37.15 21.21
C ASN A 540 -7.26 -37.21 21.70
N ARG A 541 -6.77 -36.18 22.41
CA ARG A 541 -5.35 -36.02 22.81
C ARG A 541 -4.38 -36.16 21.64
N GLN A 542 -4.81 -35.72 20.47
CA GLN A 542 -4.07 -35.88 19.24
C GLN A 542 -3.08 -34.71 19.08
N GLN A 543 -1.80 -35.05 18.95
CA GLN A 543 -0.76 -34.05 18.67
C GLN A 543 -0.86 -33.57 17.23
N ALA A 544 -0.62 -32.29 17.02
CA ALA A 544 -0.57 -31.67 15.71
C ALA A 544 0.65 -30.74 15.56
N VAL A 545 1.14 -30.67 14.34
CA VAL A 545 2.14 -29.70 13.92
C VAL A 545 1.44 -28.43 13.49
N PHE A 546 1.79 -27.30 14.09
CA PHE A 546 1.20 -26.00 13.78
C PHE A 546 2.11 -25.23 12.82
N ILE A 547 1.51 -24.74 11.74
CA ILE A 547 2.16 -23.88 10.76
C ILE A 547 1.46 -22.53 10.84
N PRO A 548 1.85 -21.66 11.80
CA PRO A 548 1.53 -20.27 11.69
C PRO A 548 2.35 -19.68 10.57
N ALA A 549 1.81 -18.70 9.89
CA ALA A 549 2.72 -17.80 9.22
C ALA A 549 2.20 -16.37 9.22
N LEU A 550 3.14 -15.50 9.60
CA LEU A 550 3.04 -14.09 10.00
C LEU A 550 2.57 -13.83 11.45
N ASP A 551 3.47 -13.24 12.27
CA ASP A 551 3.23 -12.83 13.69
C ASP A 551 2.03 -11.93 13.87
N ARG A 552 1.94 -10.94 13.00
CA ARG A 552 1.01 -9.82 13.15
C ARG A 552 -0.45 -10.24 13.36
N PHE A 553 -0.88 -11.33 12.73
CA PHE A 553 -2.27 -11.82 12.85
C PHE A 553 -2.43 -12.97 13.83
N ALA A 554 -1.34 -13.61 14.22
CA ALA A 554 -1.41 -14.81 15.05
C ALA A 554 -1.94 -14.46 16.45
N THR A 555 -1.40 -13.41 17.08
CA THR A 555 -1.88 -12.95 18.39
C THR A 555 -3.37 -12.63 18.38
N VAL A 556 -3.86 -11.96 17.34
CA VAL A 556 -5.28 -11.59 17.24
C VAL A 556 -6.17 -12.75 16.87
N PHE A 557 -5.70 -13.70 16.06
CA PHE A 557 -6.40 -14.95 15.77
C PHE A 557 -6.55 -15.82 17.03
N LEU A 558 -5.51 -15.90 17.86
CA LEU A 558 -5.52 -16.64 19.13
C LEU A 558 -6.38 -15.98 20.22
N GLN A 559 -6.82 -14.73 20.05
CA GLN A 559 -7.87 -14.12 20.89
C GLN A 559 -9.29 -14.61 20.49
N GLU A 560 -9.41 -15.27 19.35
CA GLU A 560 -10.68 -15.66 18.74
C GLU A 560 -10.86 -17.17 18.62
N ILE A 561 -9.76 -17.92 18.54
CA ILE A 561 -9.71 -19.39 18.52
C ILE A 561 -8.90 -19.89 19.72
N ALA A 562 -9.47 -20.84 20.46
CA ALA A 562 -8.78 -21.53 21.54
C ALA A 562 -8.01 -22.74 21.00
N ILE A 563 -6.74 -22.85 21.38
CA ILE A 563 -5.87 -23.98 21.04
C ILE A 563 -5.32 -24.54 22.36
N ASP A 564 -5.53 -25.84 22.60
CA ASP A 564 -4.96 -26.54 23.74
C ASP A 564 -3.43 -26.68 23.55
N PRO A 565 -2.59 -26.12 24.44
CA PRO A 565 -1.13 -26.24 24.36
C PRO A 565 -0.65 -27.69 24.36
N ASP A 566 -1.40 -28.61 24.97
CA ASP A 566 -1.06 -30.02 25.00
C ASP A 566 -1.23 -30.67 23.62
N CYS A 567 -1.97 -30.08 22.68
CA CYS A 567 -2.08 -30.60 21.31
C CYS A 567 -0.93 -30.18 20.39
N VAL A 568 -0.06 -29.26 20.83
CA VAL A 568 0.99 -28.68 19.99
C VAL A 568 2.24 -29.54 20.05
N ALA A 569 2.48 -30.37 19.02
CA ALA A 569 3.69 -31.20 18.94
C ALA A 569 4.92 -30.36 18.56
N ALA A 570 4.77 -29.56 17.49
CA ALA A 570 5.82 -28.71 16.94
C ALA A 570 5.22 -27.48 16.27
N VAL A 571 6.04 -26.44 16.11
CA VAL A 571 5.69 -25.24 15.35
C VAL A 571 6.73 -25.06 14.26
N TYR A 572 6.27 -25.01 13.00
CA TYR A 572 7.12 -24.64 11.86
C TYR A 572 6.60 -23.35 11.23
N ASP A 573 7.50 -22.41 10.98
CA ASP A 573 7.19 -21.17 10.27
C ASP A 573 7.87 -21.20 8.91
N THR A 574 7.20 -20.72 7.88
CA THR A 574 7.74 -20.68 6.51
C THR A 574 8.78 -19.59 6.31
N ARG A 575 8.95 -18.73 7.31
CA ARG A 575 9.90 -17.63 7.30
C ARG A 575 10.77 -17.66 8.56
N ALA A 576 12.03 -17.23 8.43
CA ALA A 576 13.00 -17.30 9.51
C ALA A 576 12.73 -16.30 10.68
N PHE A 577 11.75 -15.40 10.57
CA PHE A 577 11.54 -14.30 11.54
C PHE A 577 11.18 -14.77 12.96
N ARG A 578 10.58 -15.95 13.08
CA ARG A 578 10.18 -16.57 14.34
C ARG A 578 11.10 -17.70 14.78
N MET A 579 12.18 -17.97 14.05
CA MET A 579 13.11 -19.03 14.38
C MET A 579 13.58 -18.88 15.83
N ASP A 580 13.48 -19.97 16.60
CA ASP A 580 13.83 -20.08 18.02
C ASP A 580 12.97 -19.24 18.99
N LYS A 581 12.00 -18.47 18.50
CA LYS A 581 11.03 -17.76 19.34
C LYS A 581 9.88 -18.68 19.74
N LEU A 582 9.32 -18.44 20.93
CA LEU A 582 8.18 -19.20 21.40
C LEU A 582 6.90 -18.76 20.68
N PHE A 583 6.18 -19.74 20.13
CA PHE A 583 4.82 -19.60 19.63
C PHE A 583 4.01 -20.83 20.07
N LEU A 584 2.81 -20.61 20.62
CA LEU A 584 2.04 -21.69 21.27
C LEU A 584 2.88 -22.53 22.25
N ASN A 585 3.74 -21.86 23.02
CA ASN A 585 4.67 -22.45 23.99
C ASN A 585 5.72 -23.44 23.42
N LYS A 586 5.96 -23.43 22.10
CA LYS A 586 7.03 -24.20 21.46
C LYS A 586 7.98 -23.27 20.69
N PRO A 587 9.29 -23.58 20.61
CA PRO A 587 10.20 -22.86 19.74
C PRO A 587 9.82 -23.14 18.27
N ALA A 588 9.59 -22.07 17.51
CA ALA A 588 9.31 -22.21 16.08
C ALA A 588 10.59 -22.52 15.29
N ARG A 589 10.47 -23.40 14.30
CA ARG A 589 11.57 -23.78 13.38
C ARG A 589 11.21 -23.40 11.96
N LEU A 590 12.21 -23.18 11.10
CA LEU A 590 11.95 -22.92 9.69
C LEU A 590 11.38 -24.18 9.02
N LEU A 591 10.30 -24.03 8.26
CA LEU A 591 9.73 -25.08 7.43
C LEU A 591 10.54 -25.20 6.13
N ASP A 592 11.57 -26.04 6.16
CA ASP A 592 12.34 -26.40 4.97
C ASP A 592 11.88 -27.74 4.38
N ALA A 593 12.55 -28.18 3.31
CA ALA A 593 12.23 -29.42 2.63
C ALA A 593 12.35 -30.67 3.52
N ASP A 594 13.21 -30.69 4.53
CA ASP A 594 13.36 -31.83 5.41
C ASP A 594 12.30 -31.82 6.51
N HIS A 595 11.89 -30.64 6.99
CA HIS A 595 10.77 -30.49 7.90
C HIS A 595 9.43 -30.80 7.23
N ILE A 596 9.26 -30.52 5.92
CA ILE A 596 8.07 -30.95 5.16
C ILE A 596 7.90 -32.48 5.20
N LYS A 597 8.99 -33.25 5.03
CA LYS A 597 8.94 -34.72 5.13
C LYS A 597 8.53 -35.21 6.52
N GLN A 598 8.81 -34.44 7.58
CA GLN A 598 8.41 -34.77 8.95
C GLN A 598 6.90 -34.65 9.19
N LEU A 599 6.14 -34.07 8.24
CA LEU A 599 4.68 -33.99 8.30
C LEU A 599 3.99 -35.32 7.96
N GLU A 600 4.73 -36.31 7.45
CA GLU A 600 4.21 -37.64 7.11
C GLU A 600 3.48 -38.29 8.30
N GLY A 601 2.22 -38.67 8.10
CA GLY A 601 1.39 -39.30 9.14
C GLY A 601 1.10 -38.41 10.36
N GLN A 602 1.42 -37.11 10.31
CA GLN A 602 1.07 -36.16 11.37
C GLN A 602 -0.23 -35.42 11.06
N VAL A 603 -0.90 -34.89 12.09
CA VAL A 603 -1.90 -33.85 11.87
C VAL A 603 -1.18 -32.53 11.65
N VAL A 604 -1.58 -31.79 10.62
CA VAL A 604 -1.02 -30.49 10.28
C VAL A 604 -2.12 -29.44 10.40
N VAL A 605 -1.90 -28.43 11.24
CA VAL A 605 -2.79 -27.29 11.38
C VAL A 605 -2.13 -26.07 10.76
N ILE A 606 -2.71 -25.56 9.67
CA ILE A 606 -2.25 -24.34 9.01
C ILE A 606 -3.15 -23.20 9.48
N LEU A 607 -2.59 -22.32 10.30
CA LEU A 607 -3.27 -21.11 10.77
C LEU A 607 -3.40 -20.09 9.62
N PRO A 608 -4.25 -19.05 9.75
CA PRO A 608 -4.44 -18.08 8.68
C PRO A 608 -3.12 -17.52 8.16
N TRP A 609 -2.89 -17.67 6.86
CA TRP A 609 -1.60 -17.33 6.26
C TRP A 609 -1.75 -16.89 4.81
N VAL A 610 -0.89 -15.99 4.36
CA VAL A 610 -0.83 -15.47 2.98
C VAL A 610 -0.30 -16.52 1.99
N GLU A 611 0.55 -17.45 2.45
CA GLU A 611 1.21 -18.41 1.55
C GLU A 611 0.84 -19.87 1.87
N TYR A 612 -0.30 -20.11 2.53
CA TYR A 612 -0.79 -21.47 2.87
C TYR A 612 -0.74 -22.41 1.68
N GLN A 613 -1.05 -21.90 0.48
CA GLN A 613 -0.97 -22.65 -0.75
C GLN A 613 0.44 -23.16 -1.04
N ASN A 614 1.50 -22.40 -0.72
CA ASN A 614 2.88 -22.85 -0.90
C ASN A 614 3.18 -24.08 -0.02
N VAL A 615 2.64 -24.15 1.21
CA VAL A 615 2.82 -25.35 2.05
C VAL A 615 2.03 -26.52 1.51
N LEU A 616 0.78 -26.31 1.07
CA LEU A 616 -0.02 -27.37 0.47
C LEU A 616 0.63 -27.90 -0.81
N ASP A 617 1.14 -27.00 -1.66
CA ASP A 617 1.84 -27.33 -2.89
C ASP A 617 3.16 -28.06 -2.61
N GLU A 618 3.92 -27.64 -1.59
CA GLU A 618 5.18 -28.29 -1.21
C GLU A 618 4.94 -29.70 -0.62
N ILE A 619 3.93 -29.88 0.24
CA ILE A 619 3.50 -31.20 0.74
C ILE A 619 3.19 -32.12 -0.44
N LYS A 620 2.42 -31.62 -1.42
CA LYS A 620 2.05 -32.37 -2.62
C LYS A 620 3.26 -32.65 -3.52
N TYR A 621 4.12 -31.66 -3.72
CA TYR A 621 5.33 -31.78 -4.55
C TYR A 621 6.29 -32.83 -3.99
N GLN A 622 6.46 -32.87 -2.66
CA GLN A 622 7.29 -33.86 -1.98
C GLN A 622 6.60 -35.19 -1.71
N GLN A 623 5.35 -35.35 -2.16
CA GLN A 623 4.55 -36.59 -2.00
C GLN A 623 4.39 -37.01 -0.54
N VAL A 624 4.33 -36.04 0.38
CA VAL A 624 4.09 -36.28 1.80
C VAL A 624 2.58 -36.44 2.02
N THR A 625 2.20 -37.41 2.85
CA THR A 625 0.81 -37.71 3.18
C THR A 625 0.57 -37.47 4.68
N PRO A 626 0.18 -36.24 5.08
CA PRO A 626 -0.27 -35.99 6.44
C PRO A 626 -1.49 -36.86 6.80
N LEU A 627 -1.64 -37.19 8.08
CA LEU A 627 -2.82 -37.91 8.58
C LEU A 627 -4.09 -37.08 8.39
N LYS A 628 -3.99 -35.77 8.61
CA LYS A 628 -5.07 -34.79 8.39
C LYS A 628 -4.45 -33.41 8.22
N VAL A 629 -4.97 -32.61 7.29
CA VAL A 629 -4.64 -31.19 7.16
C VAL A 629 -5.86 -30.37 7.57
N ILE A 630 -5.68 -29.43 8.50
CA ILE A 630 -6.69 -28.48 8.96
C ILE A 630 -6.18 -27.09 8.60
N CYS A 631 -6.63 -26.54 7.48
CA CYS A 631 -6.18 -25.23 6.99
C CYS A 631 -7.29 -24.19 7.13
N TRP A 632 -7.03 -23.09 7.85
CA TRP A 632 -8.02 -21.99 8.04
C TRP A 632 -8.63 -21.50 6.71
N ASN A 633 -7.79 -21.27 5.71
CA ASN A 633 -8.20 -20.75 4.41
C ASN A 633 -9.16 -21.68 3.66
N GLU A 634 -9.06 -23.00 3.87
CA GLU A 634 -9.94 -23.98 3.22
C GLU A 634 -11.36 -23.97 3.79
N PHE A 635 -11.60 -23.38 4.97
CA PHE A 635 -12.96 -23.31 5.53
C PHE A 635 -13.88 -22.37 4.76
N PHE A 636 -13.31 -21.47 3.97
CA PHE A 636 -14.04 -20.53 3.11
C PHE A 636 -14.51 -21.14 1.79
N ILE A 637 -14.08 -22.38 1.49
CA ILE A 637 -14.53 -23.12 0.32
C ILE A 637 -15.88 -23.78 0.65
N PRO A 638 -16.92 -23.64 -0.19
CA PRO A 638 -18.16 -24.38 -0.03
C PRO A 638 -17.87 -25.89 0.00
N SER A 639 -18.38 -26.60 1.00
CA SER A 639 -18.33 -28.07 0.97
C SER A 639 -19.14 -28.58 -0.22
N ALA A 640 -18.80 -29.73 -0.79
CA ALA A 640 -19.55 -30.34 -1.90
C ALA A 640 -21.06 -30.53 -1.61
N ASP A 641 -21.46 -30.57 -0.33
CA ASP A 641 -22.86 -30.64 0.11
C ASP A 641 -23.57 -29.27 0.26
N GLN A 642 -22.86 -28.16 0.02
CA GLN A 642 -23.33 -26.77 0.13
C GLN A 642 -23.29 -26.00 -1.20
N ALA A 643 -22.89 -26.66 -2.29
CA ALA A 643 -22.77 -26.08 -3.64
C ALA A 643 -24.02 -26.31 -4.49
#